data_AF-A0A391P1H4-F1
#
_entry.id   AF-A0A391P1H4-F1
#
_cell.length_a   1.000
_cell.length_b   1.000
_cell.length_c   1.000
_cell.angle_alpha   90.00
_cell.angle_beta   90.00
_cell.angle_gamma   90.00
#
_symmetry.space_group_name_H-M   'P 1'
#
loop_
_entity.id
_entity.type
_entity.pdbx_description
1 polymer ?
#
loop_
_entity_poly.entity_id
_entity_poly.type
_entity_poly.pdbx_seq_one_letter_code
_entity_poly.pdbx_strand_id
1 'polypeptide(L)'
;FDGHIVNWDSLGARMRSYYEIEQTTKKPQRKRNFGVRVPMPELPADFRAQNFMEVALGYTEELAQAEAARCLQCKKPKCRGSCPVSVDIPTFIRKVTEKDYHGALDVIKQNNACPGITGRVCPQEVQCESTCVLGEKGLNRGAIAIGRLERFVADYCRKNPKPEPTVTIAHSGCKVAVVGSGPAGIAAAAGLAQRGHRVTIFEALHTAGGVTAFGIPSFRLPKDLVQHEIDALTNVEGGQLIDIRLNTPIGPCGSVPELMANGYDAAFIGTGAGLPYFLNLPGEDIPGVYSANEYLTRITLMRSYEFPAKVDTPVLKAKSVVVIGGGNVACDVARCAKRLGADVTMVYRRPIAKMPARREEIHHAIQEGIKVKECFSPVEFIANCEGTGLKGVLCQKMDNSDPTKRPTPIPNSNELVSCGLAVIAVGQGPNPMLTKNWPELATSSRGLILVDDKGMSNIPGVFSGGDIVSGAATVINALGAGRKCAEGIDAWLKQEGKGSSSLRGLPVRGGLPIVGADKNTPTMTPLQLKIAQVKANHDAKRQHLSANAPVAVLPRVEAVTLPTVLKGPEPIAMEAPAPTATGLSMKEDVPDVVDVSSASIMLDTADCVSCGACVEACSSVMAMDVLEMGEEGYPVVGAKVKLADSDCIGCGACVRACPVNAIQGTPSMEAVLDAIESDKRAKVCLVAPSCKVGVYEVLYGVPGNGEKQTIAGLRNMGFDYVIDVQTGADMTIAEESKELLERVQTGRLPLLTSCCPSWTRMAETQYPELVPHLSSARSPQAMTAATARAYFAKTLGCRPSDIYIASLMPCTAKKSEIRRKQLEGDCDDVITVREFMAHLQAEEVSVEHANTEFDALSDGKSEHSGAATIFGTSGGVMEAALRSVALKLGGDWKGLDLQAIQGLDGIKEAEVSMKGHHLKVCVVSGGLNIRAALKAMKDKARYYDVIEVMACPGGCIGGGGMPQYADDEEVLAARMKVLRKIDEESAVRTSDNNSEMAVIYNDVIGDRAHELLHTTFDQ
;
A
#
# COMPACT_ATOMS: atom_id res chain seq x y z
N PHE A 1 29.41 -50.58 69.84
CA PHE A 1 27.96 -50.39 70.00
C PHE A 1 27.43 -51.74 70.46
N ASP A 2 27.12 -51.87 71.74
CA ASP A 2 26.71 -53.15 72.33
C ASP A 2 25.19 -53.29 72.22
N GLY A 3 24.73 -54.09 71.24
CA GLY A 3 23.32 -54.18 70.85
C GLY A 3 22.40 -54.81 71.89
N HIS A 4 22.96 -55.37 72.98
CA HIS A 4 22.21 -56.04 74.04
C HIS A 4 21.70 -55.12 75.15
N ILE A 5 22.15 -53.85 75.18
CA ILE A 5 21.72 -52.85 76.18
C ILE A 5 20.65 -51.91 75.60
N VAL A 6 20.34 -52.03 74.31
CA VAL A 6 19.32 -51.22 73.65
C VAL A 6 17.95 -51.81 73.96
N ASN A 7 17.22 -51.19 74.87
CA ASN A 7 15.80 -51.46 75.05
C ASN A 7 15.04 -50.97 73.80
N TRP A 8 14.77 -51.91 72.90
CA TRP A 8 14.13 -51.67 71.60
C TRP A 8 12.71 -51.11 71.73
N ASP A 9 11.99 -51.44 72.80
CA ASP A 9 10.66 -50.88 73.07
C ASP A 9 10.76 -49.40 73.46
N SER A 10 11.73 -49.04 74.30
CA SER A 10 12.04 -47.65 74.66
C SER A 10 12.54 -46.86 73.45
N LEU A 11 13.38 -47.44 72.61
CA LEU A 11 13.87 -46.79 71.38
C LEU A 11 12.72 -46.59 70.38
N GLY A 12 11.85 -47.58 70.21
CA GLY A 12 10.66 -47.50 69.36
C GLY A 12 9.63 -46.50 69.89
N ALA A 13 9.43 -46.42 71.20
CA ALA A 13 8.60 -45.40 71.84
C ALA A 13 9.19 -43.99 71.65
N ARG A 14 10.51 -43.82 71.82
CA ARG A 14 11.18 -42.55 71.55
C ARG A 14 11.11 -42.17 70.08
N MET A 15 11.35 -43.10 69.15
CA MET A 15 11.20 -42.85 67.71
C MET A 15 9.77 -42.47 67.34
N ARG A 16 8.75 -43.11 67.92
CA ARG A 16 7.34 -42.71 67.75
C ARG A 16 7.09 -41.32 68.30
N SER A 17 7.59 -41.00 69.50
CA SER A 17 7.45 -39.66 70.08
C SER A 17 8.19 -38.59 69.25
N TYR A 18 9.36 -38.90 68.69
CA TYR A 18 10.06 -38.02 67.76
C TYR A 18 9.29 -37.86 66.46
N TYR A 19 8.69 -38.93 65.92
CA TYR A 19 7.84 -38.87 64.73
C TYR A 19 6.57 -38.06 64.97
N GLU A 20 5.93 -38.22 66.12
CA GLU A 20 4.75 -37.45 66.54
C GLU A 20 5.10 -35.99 66.80
N ILE A 21 6.24 -35.70 67.44
CA ILE A 21 6.75 -34.33 67.61
C ILE A 21 7.10 -33.74 66.24
N GLU A 22 7.73 -34.48 65.33
CA GLU A 22 8.07 -34.01 63.98
C GLU A 22 6.80 -33.78 63.12
N GLN A 23 5.75 -34.57 63.32
CA GLN A 23 4.45 -34.38 62.68
C GLN A 23 3.65 -33.22 63.30
N THR A 24 3.74 -33.00 64.61
CA THR A 24 3.04 -31.91 65.32
C THR A 24 3.78 -30.57 65.27
N THR A 25 5.11 -30.56 65.09
CA THR A 25 5.94 -29.35 64.91
C THR A 25 6.14 -28.97 63.45
N LYS A 26 5.86 -29.86 62.49
CA LYS A 26 5.63 -29.46 61.10
C LYS A 26 4.39 -28.57 61.07
N LYS A 27 4.60 -27.25 61.15
CA LYS A 27 3.60 -26.24 60.76
C LYS A 27 2.93 -26.76 59.50
N PRO A 28 1.60 -26.82 59.42
CA PRO A 28 0.93 -27.28 58.22
C PRO A 28 1.51 -26.44 57.08
N GLN A 29 2.28 -27.08 56.18
CA GLN A 29 2.65 -26.41 54.95
C GLN A 29 1.30 -26.16 54.30
N ARG A 30 0.82 -24.91 54.36
CA ARG A 30 -0.25 -24.44 53.48
C ARG A 30 0.26 -24.80 52.10
N LYS A 31 -0.19 -25.93 51.55
CA LYS A 31 0.00 -26.25 50.15
C LYS A 31 -0.72 -25.11 49.44
N ARG A 32 0.04 -24.11 48.99
CA ARG A 32 -0.50 -23.01 48.18
C ARG A 32 -1.23 -23.70 47.03
N ASN A 33 -2.55 -23.56 46.98
CA ASN A 33 -3.33 -24.08 45.88
C ASN A 33 -3.04 -23.18 44.68
N PHE A 34 -2.06 -23.54 43.86
CA PHE A 34 -1.56 -22.72 42.74
C PHE A 34 -2.54 -22.60 41.56
N GLY A 35 -3.82 -22.98 41.74
CA GLY A 35 -4.85 -22.96 40.69
C GLY A 35 -4.49 -23.82 39.47
N VAL A 36 -5.34 -23.76 38.44
CA VAL A 36 -5.05 -24.22 37.07
C VAL A 36 -4.74 -22.98 36.23
N ARG A 37 -3.97 -23.14 35.15
CA ARG A 37 -3.72 -22.06 34.18
C ARG A 37 -5.03 -21.42 33.73
N VAL A 38 -5.09 -20.10 33.88
CA VAL A 38 -6.26 -19.33 33.48
C VAL A 38 -6.34 -19.37 31.95
N PRO A 39 -7.42 -19.93 31.36
CA PRO A 39 -7.54 -20.01 29.91
C PRO A 39 -7.68 -18.62 29.30
N MET A 40 -7.17 -18.42 28.09
CA MET A 40 -7.38 -17.20 27.33
C MET A 40 -8.84 -17.17 26.84
N PRO A 41 -9.62 -16.12 27.10
CA PRO A 41 -10.91 -15.94 26.44
C PRO A 41 -10.71 -15.79 24.92
N GLU A 42 -11.52 -16.52 24.15
CA GLU A 42 -11.44 -16.56 22.70
C GLU A 42 -12.82 -16.39 22.07
N LEU A 43 -12.86 -15.87 20.85
CA LEU A 43 -14.07 -15.90 20.04
C LEU A 43 -14.47 -17.35 19.68
N PRO A 44 -15.77 -17.66 19.59
CA PRO A 44 -16.25 -18.95 19.10
C PRO A 44 -15.72 -19.28 17.71
N ALA A 45 -15.37 -20.55 17.46
CA ALA A 45 -14.70 -20.98 16.24
C ALA A 45 -15.49 -20.68 14.96
N ASP A 46 -16.79 -21.01 14.94
CA ASP A 46 -17.66 -20.78 13.77
C ASP A 46 -17.82 -19.29 13.45
N PHE A 47 -17.86 -18.44 14.48
CA PHE A 47 -17.96 -16.99 14.33
C PHE A 47 -16.66 -16.38 13.82
N ARG A 48 -15.52 -16.68 14.47
CA ARG A 48 -14.21 -16.09 14.11
C ARG A 48 -13.68 -16.57 12.76
N ALA A 49 -14.17 -17.70 12.25
CA ALA A 49 -13.83 -18.20 10.92
C ALA A 49 -14.38 -17.32 9.78
N GLN A 50 -15.29 -16.39 10.07
CA GLN A 50 -15.97 -15.55 9.08
C GLN A 50 -15.56 -14.07 9.14
N ASN A 51 -14.59 -13.69 9.98
CA ASN A 51 -14.16 -12.30 10.12
C ASN A 51 -12.68 -12.19 10.49
N PHE A 52 -12.13 -10.98 10.40
CA PHE A 52 -10.74 -10.66 10.71
C PHE A 52 -10.55 -10.08 12.13
N MET A 53 -11.54 -10.23 13.03
CA MET A 53 -11.41 -9.78 14.42
C MET A 53 -10.36 -10.60 15.17
N GLU A 54 -9.73 -9.99 16.17
CA GLU A 54 -8.74 -10.66 17.02
C GLU A 54 -9.37 -11.86 17.73
N VAL A 55 -8.77 -13.05 17.56
CA VAL A 55 -9.33 -14.31 18.09
C VAL A 55 -9.19 -14.40 19.60
N ALA A 56 -8.00 -14.11 20.12
CA ALA A 56 -7.75 -14.07 21.55
C ALA A 56 -8.15 -12.69 22.08
N LEU A 57 -9.06 -12.63 23.05
CA LEU A 57 -9.66 -11.38 23.54
C LEU A 57 -8.83 -10.68 24.63
N GLY A 58 -7.82 -11.36 25.16
CA GLY A 58 -7.00 -10.87 26.26
C GLY A 58 -7.61 -11.19 27.62
N TYR A 59 -6.84 -10.94 28.69
CA TYR A 59 -7.34 -11.07 30.06
C TYR A 59 -8.09 -9.82 30.50
N THR A 60 -9.13 -10.01 31.30
CA THR A 60 -9.65 -8.95 32.17
C THR A 60 -8.68 -8.75 33.35
N GLU A 61 -8.86 -7.68 34.11
CA GLU A 61 -8.07 -7.44 35.31
C GLU A 61 -8.14 -8.63 36.27
N GLU A 62 -9.34 -9.18 36.51
CA GLU A 62 -9.56 -10.30 37.42
C GLU A 62 -8.80 -11.55 36.97
N LEU A 63 -8.85 -11.86 35.67
CA LEU A 63 -8.15 -13.00 35.10
C LEU A 63 -6.63 -12.81 35.17
N ALA A 64 -6.13 -11.61 34.88
CA ALA A 64 -4.71 -11.27 34.97
C ALA A 64 -4.21 -11.37 36.41
N GLN A 65 -4.97 -10.88 37.39
CA GLN A 65 -4.67 -11.03 38.82
C GLN A 65 -4.60 -12.49 39.24
N ALA A 66 -5.60 -13.28 38.83
CA ALA A 66 -5.67 -14.71 39.14
C ALA A 66 -4.46 -15.47 38.57
N GLU A 67 -4.05 -15.19 37.33
CA GLU A 67 -2.90 -15.83 36.70
C GLU A 67 -1.57 -15.34 37.30
N ALA A 68 -1.42 -14.03 37.53
CA ALA A 68 -0.22 -13.45 38.12
C ALA A 68 0.07 -13.99 39.54
N ALA A 69 -0.97 -14.20 40.34
CA ALA A 69 -0.88 -14.76 41.70
C ALA A 69 -0.30 -16.19 41.73
N ARG A 70 -0.30 -16.91 40.60
CA ARG A 70 0.29 -18.25 40.48
C ARG A 70 1.81 -18.22 40.39
N CYS A 71 2.41 -17.07 40.03
CA CYS A 71 3.84 -16.94 39.87
C CYS A 71 4.59 -17.19 41.18
N LEU A 72 5.62 -18.04 41.12
CA LEU A 72 6.39 -18.46 42.29
C LEU A 72 7.38 -17.40 42.79
N GLN A 73 7.57 -16.29 42.06
CA GLN A 73 8.59 -15.28 42.35
C GLN A 73 9.97 -15.93 42.57
N CYS A 74 10.39 -16.73 41.57
CA CYS A 74 11.60 -17.54 41.65
C CYS A 74 12.85 -16.69 41.92
N LYS A 75 13.63 -17.06 42.94
CA LYS A 75 14.93 -16.41 43.24
C LYS A 75 15.92 -16.49 42.08
N LYS A 76 15.90 -17.58 41.31
CA LYS A 76 16.69 -17.80 40.09
C LYS A 76 15.72 -18.07 38.93
N PRO A 77 15.20 -17.02 38.27
CA PRO A 77 14.14 -17.18 37.28
C PRO A 77 14.70 -17.71 35.95
N LYS A 78 14.43 -18.98 35.65
CA LYS A 78 14.79 -19.59 34.35
C LYS A 78 14.10 -18.92 33.16
N CYS A 79 12.88 -18.43 33.35
CA CYS A 79 12.10 -17.76 32.31
C CYS A 79 12.77 -16.49 31.75
N ARG A 80 13.62 -15.81 32.53
CA ARG A 80 14.38 -14.64 32.05
C ARG A 80 15.47 -15.05 31.07
N GLY A 81 16.20 -16.13 31.35
CA GLY A 81 17.32 -16.59 30.53
C GLY A 81 16.89 -17.22 29.19
N SER A 82 15.64 -17.68 29.08
CA SER A 82 15.06 -18.23 27.85
C SER A 82 14.34 -17.18 26.99
N CYS A 83 14.16 -15.97 27.51
CA CYS A 83 13.62 -14.84 26.76
C CYS A 83 14.75 -14.19 25.95
N PRO A 84 14.67 -14.13 24.60
CA PRO A 84 15.76 -13.57 23.77
C PRO A 84 16.12 -12.11 24.11
N VAL A 85 15.16 -11.33 24.61
CA VAL A 85 15.39 -9.96 25.07
C VAL A 85 15.55 -9.85 26.59
N SER A 86 15.52 -10.96 27.33
CA SER A 86 15.78 -11.03 28.78
C SER A 86 14.85 -10.17 29.66
N VAL A 87 13.56 -10.09 29.33
CA VAL A 87 12.53 -9.39 30.16
C VAL A 87 12.59 -9.85 31.62
N ASP A 88 12.49 -8.92 32.56
CA ASP A 88 12.42 -9.22 34.00
C ASP A 88 11.02 -9.70 34.41
N ILE A 89 10.72 -10.93 34.00
CA ILE A 89 9.40 -11.56 34.12
C ILE A 89 8.87 -11.57 35.57
N PRO A 90 9.63 -12.02 36.59
CA PRO A 90 9.12 -12.03 37.97
C PRO A 90 8.74 -10.63 38.46
N THR A 91 9.53 -9.62 38.12
CA THR A 91 9.32 -8.24 38.57
C THR A 91 8.07 -7.64 37.95
N PHE A 92 7.86 -7.76 36.63
CA PHE A 92 6.63 -7.21 36.04
C PHE A 92 5.39 -7.96 36.53
N ILE A 93 5.46 -9.29 36.69
CA ILE A 93 4.32 -10.07 37.22
C ILE A 93 4.02 -9.68 38.67
N ARG A 94 5.04 -9.38 39.48
CA ARG A 94 4.82 -8.85 40.84
C ARG A 94 4.07 -7.53 40.80
N LYS A 95 4.45 -6.62 39.90
CA LYS A 95 3.74 -5.35 39.72
C LYS A 95 2.30 -5.55 39.24
N VAL A 96 2.03 -6.56 38.40
CA VAL A 96 0.65 -6.97 38.09
C VAL A 96 -0.09 -7.35 39.37
N THR A 97 0.46 -8.19 40.26
CA THR A 97 -0.20 -8.52 41.55
C THR A 97 -0.38 -7.33 42.49
N GLU A 98 0.41 -6.27 42.33
CA GLU A 98 0.32 -5.01 43.07
C GLU A 98 -0.64 -4.00 42.42
N LYS A 99 -1.25 -4.37 41.27
CA LYS A 99 -2.07 -3.49 40.41
C LYS A 99 -1.34 -2.26 39.86
N ASP A 100 0.00 -2.31 39.82
CA ASP A 100 0.83 -1.28 39.20
C ASP A 100 1.14 -1.65 37.74
N TYR A 101 0.16 -1.49 36.85
CA TYR A 101 0.28 -1.91 35.45
C TYR A 101 1.24 -1.04 34.65
N HIS A 102 1.29 0.28 34.92
CA HIS A 102 2.25 1.17 34.27
C HIS A 102 3.69 0.83 34.68
N GLY A 103 3.95 0.64 35.97
CA GLY A 103 5.27 0.21 36.39
C GLY A 103 5.62 -1.18 35.83
N ALA A 104 4.63 -2.06 35.62
CA ALA A 104 4.86 -3.35 34.97
C ALA A 104 5.28 -3.15 33.51
N LEU A 105 4.62 -2.23 32.78
CA LEU A 105 5.00 -1.87 31.42
C LEU A 105 6.42 -1.28 31.37
N ASP A 106 6.78 -0.39 32.30
CA ASP A 106 8.13 0.18 32.39
C ASP A 106 9.19 -0.90 32.52
N VAL A 107 8.95 -1.91 33.37
CA VAL A 107 9.86 -3.06 33.56
C VAL A 107 10.01 -3.87 32.27
N ILE A 108 8.94 -4.01 31.48
CA ILE A 108 9.00 -4.72 30.21
C ILE A 108 9.75 -3.88 29.16
N LYS A 109 9.41 -2.58 29.03
CA LYS A 109 10.00 -1.62 28.08
C LYS A 109 11.50 -1.38 28.28
N GLN A 110 12.05 -1.68 29.46
CA GLN A 110 13.51 -1.71 29.69
C GLN A 110 14.26 -2.63 28.71
N ASN A 111 13.59 -3.68 28.24
CA ASN A 111 14.24 -4.76 27.49
C ASN A 111 13.53 -5.11 26.19
N ASN A 112 12.23 -4.80 26.07
CA ASN A 112 11.40 -5.13 24.93
C ASN A 112 10.72 -3.87 24.39
N ALA A 113 11.03 -3.48 23.14
CA ALA A 113 10.50 -2.27 22.52
C ALA A 113 9.00 -2.35 22.20
N CYS A 114 8.44 -3.55 21.96
CA CYS A 114 7.08 -3.72 21.45
C CYS A 114 6.29 -4.80 22.21
N PRO A 115 6.01 -4.60 23.52
CA PRO A 115 5.36 -5.59 24.36
C PRO A 115 3.93 -5.97 23.92
N GLY A 116 3.19 -5.05 23.30
CA GLY A 116 1.87 -5.32 22.74
C GLY A 116 1.92 -6.32 21.58
N ILE A 117 3.02 -6.34 20.83
CA ILE A 117 3.27 -7.28 19.73
C ILE A 117 3.74 -8.63 20.28
N THR A 118 4.79 -8.66 21.10
CA THR A 118 5.41 -9.90 21.60
C THR A 118 4.46 -10.73 22.47
N GLY A 119 3.61 -10.08 23.27
CA GLY A 119 2.60 -10.76 24.08
C GLY A 119 1.58 -11.56 23.24
N ARG A 120 1.41 -11.19 21.95
CA ARG A 120 0.52 -11.87 20.99
C ARG A 120 1.23 -12.97 20.21
N VAL A 121 2.41 -12.68 19.68
CA VAL A 121 3.01 -13.50 18.60
C VAL A 121 4.18 -14.38 19.03
N CYS A 122 4.76 -14.19 20.22
CA CYS A 122 5.87 -15.03 20.67
C CYS A 122 5.44 -16.50 20.78
N PRO A 123 6.29 -17.46 20.40
CA PRO A 123 6.04 -18.88 20.65
C PRO A 123 6.49 -19.23 22.08
N GLN A 124 5.71 -18.81 23.08
CA GLN A 124 6.11 -18.92 24.48
C GLN A 124 6.36 -20.37 24.92
N GLU A 125 5.68 -21.34 24.28
CA GLU A 125 5.79 -22.78 24.54
C GLU A 125 7.19 -23.37 24.27
N VAL A 126 8.03 -22.66 23.52
CA VAL A 126 9.44 -23.02 23.28
C VAL A 126 10.41 -21.99 23.86
N GLN A 127 9.93 -21.04 24.68
CA GLN A 127 10.72 -19.93 25.24
C GLN A 127 10.50 -19.77 26.76
N CYS A 128 9.93 -18.64 27.19
CA CYS A 128 9.81 -18.27 28.60
C CYS A 128 8.89 -19.21 29.39
N GLU A 129 7.84 -19.73 28.77
CA GLU A 129 6.89 -20.65 29.44
C GLU A 129 7.43 -22.09 29.51
N SER A 130 8.22 -22.51 28.52
CA SER A 130 8.81 -23.87 28.46
C SER A 130 9.78 -24.16 29.63
N THR A 131 10.42 -23.11 30.14
CA THR A 131 11.40 -23.15 31.23
C THR A 131 10.83 -22.68 32.57
N CYS A 132 9.52 -22.41 32.63
CA CYS A 132 8.86 -21.99 33.85
C CYS A 132 8.89 -23.13 34.88
N VAL A 133 9.46 -22.86 36.07
CA VAL A 133 9.59 -23.84 37.15
C VAL A 133 8.24 -24.43 37.59
N LEU A 134 7.15 -23.67 37.47
CA LEU A 134 5.81 -24.17 37.77
C LEU A 134 5.34 -25.23 36.77
N GLY A 135 5.72 -25.09 35.49
CA GLY A 135 5.44 -26.06 34.44
C GLY A 135 6.37 -27.29 34.51
N GLU A 136 7.67 -27.07 34.71
CA GLU A 136 8.71 -28.11 34.77
C GLU A 136 8.51 -29.09 35.94
N LYS A 137 7.98 -28.61 37.09
CA LYS A 137 7.76 -29.43 38.30
C LYS A 137 6.58 -30.41 38.22
N GLY A 138 5.97 -30.61 37.05
CA GLY A 138 4.96 -31.66 36.85
C GLY A 138 3.72 -31.52 37.73
N LEU A 139 3.40 -30.30 38.21
CA LEU A 139 2.23 -30.08 39.08
C LEU A 139 0.88 -30.19 38.34
N ASN A 140 0.85 -30.69 37.10
CA ASN A 140 -0.33 -30.86 36.22
C ASN A 140 -1.26 -29.64 36.12
N ARG A 141 -0.71 -28.44 36.34
CA ARG A 141 -1.47 -27.19 36.45
C ARG A 141 -1.06 -26.11 35.45
N GLY A 142 -0.06 -26.40 34.59
CA GLY A 142 0.41 -25.53 33.52
C GLY A 142 1.39 -24.43 33.98
N ALA A 143 2.28 -24.03 33.07
CA ALA A 143 3.16 -22.88 33.25
C ALA A 143 2.37 -21.57 33.46
N ILE A 144 3.05 -20.53 33.94
CA ILE A 144 2.48 -19.18 33.97
C ILE A 144 2.25 -18.69 32.55
N ALA A 145 1.09 -18.12 32.27
CA ALA A 145 0.75 -17.54 30.97
C ALA A 145 1.44 -16.17 30.79
N ILE A 146 2.77 -16.19 30.69
CA ILE A 146 3.64 -14.99 30.69
C ILE A 146 3.26 -14.05 29.54
N GLY A 147 3.11 -14.58 28.32
CA GLY A 147 2.75 -13.76 27.16
C GLY A 147 1.38 -13.10 27.29
N ARG A 148 0.44 -13.76 27.98
CA ARG A 148 -0.91 -13.22 28.20
C ARG A 148 -0.91 -12.09 29.24
N LEU A 149 -0.06 -12.20 30.26
CA LEU A 149 0.16 -11.13 31.23
C LEU A 149 0.89 -9.94 30.61
N GLU A 150 1.90 -10.19 29.78
CA GLU A 150 2.59 -9.15 29.00
C GLU A 150 1.60 -8.39 28.10
N ARG A 151 0.78 -9.12 27.34
CA ARG A 151 -0.30 -8.55 26.52
C ARG A 151 -1.27 -7.72 27.36
N PHE A 152 -1.76 -8.26 28.48
CA PHE A 152 -2.68 -7.54 29.36
C PHE A 152 -2.11 -6.20 29.83
N VAL A 153 -0.85 -6.20 30.27
CA VAL A 153 -0.17 -4.98 30.73
C VAL A 153 -0.08 -3.95 29.61
N ALA A 154 0.34 -4.35 28.41
CA ALA A 154 0.42 -3.47 27.25
C ALA A 154 -0.95 -2.91 26.84
N ASP A 155 -1.95 -3.78 26.73
CA ASP A 155 -3.32 -3.41 26.34
C ASP A 155 -3.98 -2.48 27.38
N TYR A 156 -3.76 -2.73 28.68
CA TYR A 156 -4.29 -1.88 29.76
C TYR A 156 -3.70 -0.47 29.69
N CYS A 157 -2.38 -0.36 29.57
CA CYS A 157 -1.70 0.93 29.56
C CYS A 157 -2.02 1.74 28.28
N ARG A 158 -2.20 1.07 27.14
CA ARG A 158 -2.69 1.73 25.90
C ARG A 158 -4.08 2.33 26.09
N LYS A 159 -4.98 1.63 26.79
CA LYS A 159 -6.34 2.13 27.07
C LYS A 159 -6.41 3.17 28.19
N ASN A 160 -5.41 3.20 29.07
CA ASN A 160 -5.34 4.10 30.22
C ASN A 160 -3.99 4.83 30.21
N PRO A 161 -3.74 5.73 29.25
CA PRO A 161 -2.45 6.41 29.17
C PRO A 161 -2.19 7.27 30.42
N LYS A 162 -0.94 7.29 30.89
CA LYS A 162 -0.48 8.27 31.88
C LYS A 162 0.32 9.36 31.16
N PRO A 163 0.32 10.60 31.68
CA PRO A 163 1.25 11.62 31.23
C PRO A 163 2.67 11.05 31.34
N GLU A 164 3.39 10.97 30.22
CA GLU A 164 4.77 10.51 30.26
C GLU A 164 5.65 11.61 30.85
N PRO A 165 6.56 11.30 31.79
CA PRO A 165 7.53 12.29 32.25
C PRO A 165 8.43 12.69 31.08
N THR A 166 8.59 13.99 30.84
CA THR A 166 9.52 14.50 29.82
C THR A 166 10.95 14.09 30.19
N VAL A 167 11.50 13.08 29.50
CA VAL A 167 12.89 12.67 29.67
C VAL A 167 13.71 13.31 28.58
N THR A 168 14.51 14.31 28.94
CA THR A 168 15.52 14.85 28.02
C THR A 168 16.67 13.87 27.90
N ILE A 169 16.77 13.18 26.75
CA ILE A 169 17.91 12.33 26.42
C ILE A 169 19.03 13.23 25.88
N ALA A 170 20.22 13.16 26.47
CA ALA A 170 21.38 13.90 25.97
C ALA A 170 21.81 13.34 24.60
N HIS A 171 21.90 14.21 23.59
CA HIS A 171 22.38 13.82 22.26
C HIS A 171 23.85 13.40 22.30
N SER A 172 24.16 12.24 21.71
CA SER A 172 25.54 11.77 21.54
C SER A 172 26.30 12.57 20.48
N GLY A 173 25.58 13.12 19.50
CA GLY A 173 26.12 13.76 18.30
C GLY A 173 26.28 12.81 17.11
N CYS A 174 26.10 11.50 17.30
CA CYS A 174 26.24 10.51 16.24
C CYS A 174 24.93 10.26 15.48
N LYS A 175 25.05 9.92 14.20
CA LYS A 175 23.94 9.54 13.31
C LYS A 175 24.08 8.08 12.87
N VAL A 176 23.00 7.30 12.94
CA VAL A 176 23.00 5.88 12.54
C VAL A 176 21.88 5.60 11.54
N ALA A 177 22.22 4.96 10.42
CA ALA A 177 21.25 4.50 9.44
C ALA A 177 20.75 3.09 9.80
N VAL A 178 19.45 2.85 9.73
CA VAL A 178 18.83 1.54 9.96
C VAL A 178 18.09 1.14 8.69
N VAL A 179 18.53 0.08 8.01
CA VAL A 179 17.91 -0.40 6.76
C VAL A 179 16.92 -1.51 7.07
N GLY A 180 15.63 -1.22 6.93
CA GLY A 180 14.50 -2.10 7.23
C GLY A 180 13.84 -1.79 8.58
N SER A 181 12.52 -1.61 8.57
CA SER A 181 11.69 -1.30 9.75
C SER A 181 11.06 -2.54 10.39
N GLY A 182 11.55 -3.74 10.08
CA GLY A 182 11.13 -4.96 10.75
C GLY A 182 11.50 -4.94 12.25
N PRO A 183 11.09 -5.98 13.02
CA PRO A 183 11.33 -6.02 14.46
C PRO A 183 12.81 -5.81 14.86
N ALA A 184 13.77 -6.32 14.08
CA ALA A 184 15.18 -6.09 14.34
C ALA A 184 15.60 -4.62 14.19
N GLY A 185 15.16 -3.95 13.12
CA GLY A 185 15.42 -2.52 12.90
C GLY A 185 14.78 -1.64 13.96
N ILE A 186 13.52 -1.93 14.33
CA ILE A 186 12.81 -1.23 15.41
C ILE A 186 13.57 -1.36 16.74
N ALA A 187 14.00 -2.57 17.13
CA ALA A 187 14.76 -2.75 18.36
C ALA A 187 16.14 -2.07 18.32
N ALA A 188 16.81 -2.09 17.17
CA ALA A 188 18.08 -1.40 16.99
C ALA A 188 17.90 0.11 17.16
N ALA A 189 16.92 0.70 16.47
CA ALA A 189 16.62 2.12 16.54
C ALA A 189 16.24 2.57 17.96
N ALA A 190 15.32 1.86 18.61
CA ALA A 190 14.93 2.14 19.99
C ALA A 190 16.13 2.07 20.95
N GLY A 191 16.97 1.04 20.82
CA GLY A 191 18.17 0.89 21.65
C GLY A 191 19.22 1.98 21.42
N LEU A 192 19.39 2.45 20.19
CA LEU A 192 20.31 3.53 19.83
C LEU A 192 19.81 4.90 20.31
N ALA A 193 18.52 5.18 20.13
CA ALA A 193 17.89 6.41 20.60
C ALA A 193 17.94 6.54 22.12
N GLN A 194 17.72 5.46 22.87
CA GLN A 194 17.91 5.43 24.33
C GLN A 194 19.34 5.77 24.79
N ARG A 195 20.31 5.71 23.88
CA ARG A 195 21.73 6.05 24.12
C ARG A 195 22.11 7.43 23.55
N GLY A 196 21.15 8.19 23.03
CA GLY A 196 21.33 9.55 22.55
C GLY A 196 21.71 9.68 21.07
N HIS A 197 21.77 8.57 20.33
CA HIS A 197 22.09 8.59 18.89
C HIS A 197 20.89 9.01 18.07
N ARG A 198 21.10 9.82 17.03
CA ARG A 198 20.07 10.10 16.02
C ARG A 198 20.01 8.92 15.05
N VAL A 199 18.82 8.44 14.76
CA VAL A 199 18.58 7.26 13.94
C VAL A 199 17.61 7.59 12.83
N THR A 200 17.93 7.16 11.61
CA THR A 200 17.01 7.20 10.48
C THR A 200 16.77 5.77 10.01
N ILE A 201 15.51 5.33 10.05
CA ILE A 201 15.07 4.04 9.53
C ILE A 201 14.67 4.22 8.07
N PHE A 202 15.25 3.46 7.15
CA PHE A 202 14.90 3.41 5.74
C PHE A 202 14.10 2.13 5.47
N GLU A 203 12.83 2.26 5.11
CA GLU A 203 11.91 1.15 4.85
C GLU A 203 11.50 1.14 3.38
N ALA A 204 11.54 -0.05 2.76
CA ALA A 204 11.19 -0.22 1.34
C ALA A 204 9.69 -0.06 1.08
N LEU A 205 8.84 -0.49 2.03
CA LEU A 205 7.39 -0.42 1.91
C LEU A 205 6.82 0.95 2.30
N HIS A 206 5.56 1.19 1.94
CA HIS A 206 4.78 2.37 2.31
C HIS A 206 4.29 2.35 3.77
N THR A 207 4.70 1.37 4.56
CA THR A 207 4.31 1.22 5.97
C THR A 207 5.42 0.51 6.74
N ALA A 208 5.69 0.98 7.96
CA ALA A 208 6.70 0.42 8.83
C ALA A 208 6.22 -0.85 9.56
N GLY A 209 7.17 -1.68 10.01
CA GLY A 209 6.95 -2.86 10.85
C GLY A 209 7.35 -4.19 10.20
N GLY A 210 7.64 -4.21 8.91
CA GLY A 210 8.01 -5.44 8.20
C GLY A 210 6.96 -6.54 8.39
N VAL A 211 7.38 -7.76 8.78
CA VAL A 211 6.48 -8.93 8.86
C VAL A 211 5.30 -8.73 9.84
N THR A 212 5.41 -7.85 10.83
CA THR A 212 4.29 -7.54 11.74
C THR A 212 3.22 -6.70 11.04
N ALA A 213 3.60 -5.94 10.01
CA ALA A 213 2.69 -5.17 9.16
C ALA A 213 2.12 -6.01 8.01
N PHE A 214 2.97 -6.65 7.18
CA PHE A 214 2.48 -7.33 5.97
C PHE A 214 2.21 -8.84 6.12
N GLY A 215 2.81 -9.51 7.10
CA GLY A 215 2.79 -10.98 7.18
C GLY A 215 1.77 -11.54 8.16
N ILE A 216 1.79 -11.09 9.41
CA ILE A 216 0.97 -11.66 10.49
C ILE A 216 -0.47 -11.10 10.41
N PRO A 217 -1.53 -11.89 10.20
CA PRO A 217 -2.88 -11.36 9.98
C PRO A 217 -3.50 -10.61 11.18
N SER A 218 -4.45 -9.72 10.92
CA SER A 218 -5.13 -8.88 11.93
C SER A 218 -5.85 -9.65 13.03
N PHE A 219 -6.35 -10.86 12.73
CA PHE A 219 -6.99 -11.73 13.72
C PHE A 219 -6.02 -12.32 14.76
N ARG A 220 -4.70 -12.17 14.55
CA ARG A 220 -3.63 -12.49 15.52
C ARG A 220 -2.93 -11.25 16.05
N LEU A 221 -2.71 -10.27 15.17
CA LEU A 221 -1.97 -9.05 15.47
C LEU A 221 -2.65 -7.84 14.81
N PRO A 222 -3.47 -7.08 15.56
CA PRO A 222 -4.14 -5.90 15.04
C PRO A 222 -3.16 -4.86 14.49
N LYS A 223 -3.49 -4.24 13.35
CA LYS A 223 -2.59 -3.34 12.63
C LYS A 223 -2.51 -1.95 13.23
N ASP A 224 -3.62 -1.46 13.78
CA ASP A 224 -3.69 -0.26 14.60
C ASP A 224 -2.74 -0.35 15.81
N LEU A 225 -2.60 -1.54 16.41
CA LEU A 225 -1.66 -1.78 17.51
C LEU A 225 -0.20 -1.72 17.03
N VAL A 226 0.11 -2.32 15.88
CA VAL A 226 1.46 -2.28 15.31
C VAL A 226 1.85 -0.83 15.01
N GLN A 227 0.96 -0.08 14.36
CA GLN A 227 1.18 1.34 14.06
C GLN A 227 1.40 2.15 15.34
N HIS A 228 0.53 1.99 16.35
CA HIS A 228 0.68 2.66 17.64
C HIS A 228 2.03 2.37 18.32
N GLU A 229 2.51 1.12 18.29
CA GLU A 229 3.81 0.76 18.87
C GLU A 229 4.99 1.39 18.11
N ILE A 230 4.84 1.62 16.80
CA ILE A 230 5.86 2.30 15.97
C ILE A 230 5.82 3.81 16.21
N ASP A 231 4.63 4.42 16.23
CA ASP A 231 4.44 5.86 16.48
C ASP A 231 4.94 6.26 17.87
N ALA A 232 4.79 5.38 18.86
CA ALA A 232 5.33 5.60 20.21
C ALA A 232 6.86 5.67 20.24
N LEU A 233 7.56 5.22 19.19
CA LEU A 233 9.03 5.33 19.08
C LEU A 233 9.47 6.66 18.46
N THR A 234 8.62 7.27 17.63
CA THR A 234 8.92 8.54 16.95
C THR A 234 8.48 9.76 17.77
N ASN A 235 7.45 9.62 18.61
CA ASN A 235 6.79 10.72 19.34
C ASN A 235 7.37 11.04 20.75
N VAL A 236 8.66 10.84 20.97
CA VAL A 236 9.29 11.30 22.23
C VAL A 236 9.46 12.82 22.24
N GLU A 237 8.56 13.53 22.94
CA GLU A 237 8.68 14.96 23.21
C GLU A 237 10.01 15.26 23.93
N GLY A 238 10.87 16.06 23.30
CA GLY A 238 12.22 16.38 23.80
C GLY A 238 13.34 16.29 22.74
N GLY A 239 13.00 15.86 21.52
CA GLY A 239 13.89 15.84 20.36
C GLY A 239 13.76 14.49 19.66
N GLN A 240 13.11 14.46 18.50
CA GLN A 240 12.87 13.24 17.73
C GLN A 240 14.23 12.61 17.32
N LEU A 241 14.64 11.58 18.07
CA LEU A 241 15.87 10.83 17.82
C LEU A 241 15.69 9.73 16.78
N ILE A 242 14.45 9.39 16.41
CA ILE A 242 14.13 8.38 15.41
C ILE A 242 13.28 9.02 14.31
N ASP A 243 13.83 9.03 13.10
CA ASP A 243 13.13 9.37 11.86
C ASP A 243 12.85 8.08 11.06
N ILE A 244 11.73 8.01 10.35
CA ILE A 244 11.36 6.86 9.52
C ILE A 244 11.06 7.34 8.10
N ARG A 245 11.86 6.88 7.14
CA ARG A 245 11.75 7.13 5.71
C ARG A 245 11.15 5.90 5.04
N LEU A 246 9.87 5.97 4.73
CA LEU A 246 9.14 4.94 3.99
C LEU A 246 9.46 5.01 2.49
N ASN A 247 9.05 3.99 1.73
CA ASN A 247 9.24 3.92 0.27
C ASN A 247 10.70 4.13 -0.20
N THR A 248 11.67 3.78 0.65
CA THR A 248 13.10 3.97 0.39
C THR A 248 13.81 2.61 0.34
N PRO A 249 13.69 1.85 -0.76
CA PRO A 249 14.37 0.56 -0.89
C PRO A 249 15.88 0.75 -1.11
N ILE A 250 16.66 0.59 -0.04
CA ILE A 250 18.12 0.60 -0.12
C ILE A 250 18.61 -0.62 -0.94
N GLY A 251 19.37 -0.34 -1.99
CA GLY A 251 19.75 -1.24 -3.08
C GLY A 251 19.47 -0.55 -4.42
N PRO A 252 18.20 -0.49 -4.89
CA PRO A 252 17.83 0.26 -6.10
C PRO A 252 17.84 1.79 -5.96
N CYS A 253 17.43 2.34 -4.80
CA CYS A 253 17.29 3.80 -4.58
C CYS A 253 18.47 4.43 -3.83
N GLY A 254 19.62 3.74 -3.80
CA GLY A 254 20.84 4.17 -3.09
C GLY A 254 21.48 3.02 -2.32
N SER A 255 22.69 3.23 -1.81
CA SER A 255 23.49 2.17 -1.16
C SER A 255 23.89 2.51 0.28
N VAL A 256 24.16 1.49 1.11
CA VAL A 256 24.69 1.72 2.47
C VAL A 256 26.04 2.46 2.45
N PRO A 257 26.99 2.18 1.53
CA PRO A 257 28.17 3.01 1.34
C PRO A 257 27.86 4.50 1.10
N GLU A 258 26.87 4.82 0.28
CA GLU A 258 26.44 6.22 0.06
C GLU A 258 25.87 6.84 1.32
N LEU A 259 25.04 6.10 2.09
CA LEU A 259 24.54 6.59 3.38
C LEU A 259 25.71 6.94 4.31
N MET A 260 26.71 6.06 4.42
CA MET A 260 27.90 6.32 5.23
C MET A 260 28.68 7.54 4.72
N ALA A 261 28.81 7.71 3.40
CA ALA A 261 29.44 8.88 2.79
C ALA A 261 28.65 10.18 3.06
N ASN A 262 27.32 10.10 3.17
CA ASN A 262 26.41 11.21 3.44
C ASN A 262 26.28 11.54 4.95
N GLY A 263 27.27 11.17 5.76
CA GLY A 263 27.40 11.63 7.14
C GLY A 263 26.69 10.78 8.19
N TYR A 264 26.34 9.53 7.87
CA TYR A 264 25.99 8.53 8.89
C TYR A 264 27.27 7.88 9.46
N ASP A 265 27.37 7.80 10.78
CA ASP A 265 28.56 7.29 11.46
C ASP A 265 28.62 5.76 11.51
N ALA A 266 27.47 5.11 11.45
CA ALA A 266 27.30 3.66 11.42
C ALA A 266 26.00 3.28 10.70
N ALA A 267 25.90 2.02 10.28
CA ALA A 267 24.70 1.47 9.66
C ALA A 267 24.30 0.13 10.30
N PHE A 268 23.00 -0.14 10.37
CA PHE A 268 22.43 -1.43 10.75
C PHE A 268 21.56 -1.97 9.61
N ILE A 269 21.75 -3.22 9.22
CA ILE A 269 21.00 -3.90 8.17
C ILE A 269 20.05 -4.91 8.81
N GLY A 270 18.74 -4.68 8.65
CA GLY A 270 17.66 -5.49 9.21
C GLY A 270 16.59 -5.83 8.16
N THR A 271 16.98 -6.05 6.91
CA THR A 271 16.08 -6.29 5.76
C THR A 271 15.31 -7.61 5.81
N GLY A 272 15.66 -8.51 6.74
CA GLY A 272 14.97 -9.77 6.97
C GLY A 272 15.16 -10.81 5.84
N ALA A 273 14.24 -11.77 5.77
CA ALA A 273 14.26 -12.87 4.80
C ALA A 273 12.92 -12.97 4.06
N GLY A 274 12.61 -11.98 3.21
CA GLY A 274 11.30 -11.83 2.56
C GLY A 274 11.13 -12.50 1.18
N LEU A 275 12.14 -13.15 0.62
CA LEU A 275 12.05 -13.78 -0.70
C LEU A 275 11.42 -15.18 -0.58
N PRO A 276 10.26 -15.47 -1.19
CA PRO A 276 9.62 -16.78 -1.05
C PRO A 276 10.44 -17.89 -1.72
N TYR A 277 10.41 -19.09 -1.13
CA TYR A 277 10.89 -20.29 -1.80
C TYR A 277 9.79 -20.91 -2.64
N PHE A 278 10.12 -21.17 -3.90
CA PHE A 278 9.32 -21.90 -4.88
C PHE A 278 9.72 -23.39 -4.88
N LEU A 279 8.79 -24.26 -5.25
CA LEU A 279 8.99 -25.71 -5.22
C LEU A 279 9.72 -26.21 -6.47
N ASN A 280 9.65 -25.44 -7.56
CA ASN A 280 10.13 -25.79 -8.90
C ASN A 280 9.46 -27.07 -9.42
N LEU A 281 8.14 -27.16 -9.23
CA LEU A 281 7.33 -28.26 -9.76
C LEU A 281 6.64 -27.84 -11.07
N PRO A 282 6.27 -28.79 -11.94
CA PRO A 282 5.53 -28.46 -13.16
C PRO A 282 4.17 -27.82 -12.82
N GLY A 283 3.79 -26.78 -13.58
CA GLY A 283 2.54 -26.03 -13.43
C GLY A 283 2.53 -24.97 -12.31
N GLU A 284 3.68 -24.68 -11.70
CA GLU A 284 3.80 -23.69 -10.61
C GLU A 284 3.50 -22.24 -11.05
N ASP A 285 3.51 -21.98 -12.35
CA ASP A 285 3.19 -20.72 -13.05
C ASP A 285 1.71 -20.60 -13.44
N ILE A 286 0.88 -21.62 -13.20
CA ILE A 286 -0.55 -21.60 -13.55
C ILE A 286 -1.29 -20.52 -12.74
N PRO A 287 -2.16 -19.71 -13.38
CA PRO A 287 -3.03 -18.77 -12.68
C PRO A 287 -3.83 -19.43 -11.55
N GLY A 288 -3.69 -18.90 -10.33
CA GLY A 288 -4.24 -19.52 -9.12
C GLY A 288 -3.21 -20.26 -8.26
N VAL A 289 -1.92 -20.22 -8.59
CA VAL A 289 -0.83 -20.58 -7.68
C VAL A 289 -0.19 -19.32 -7.11
N TYR A 290 -0.20 -19.17 -5.79
CA TYR A 290 0.36 -18.02 -5.08
C TYR A 290 1.56 -18.41 -4.22
N SER A 291 2.51 -17.49 -4.05
CA SER A 291 3.40 -17.55 -2.89
C SER A 291 2.66 -17.08 -1.63
N ALA A 292 2.99 -17.63 -0.47
CA ALA A 292 2.43 -17.16 0.80
C ALA A 292 2.75 -15.69 1.07
N ASN A 293 3.92 -15.20 0.59
CA ASN A 293 4.32 -13.82 0.75
C ASN A 293 3.37 -12.88 0.00
N GLU A 294 3.10 -13.18 -1.27
CA GLU A 294 2.14 -12.41 -2.07
C GLU A 294 0.73 -12.48 -1.47
N TYR A 295 0.25 -13.68 -1.16
CA TYR A 295 -1.12 -13.89 -0.67
C TYR A 295 -1.38 -13.15 0.64
N LEU A 296 -0.45 -13.26 1.61
CA LEU A 296 -0.58 -12.57 2.89
C LEU A 296 -0.38 -11.06 2.75
N THR A 297 0.51 -10.59 1.87
CA THR A 297 0.70 -9.15 1.64
C THR A 297 -0.58 -8.52 1.09
N ARG A 298 -1.22 -9.14 0.10
CA ARG A 298 -2.52 -8.68 -0.44
C ARG A 298 -3.58 -8.61 0.66
N ILE A 299 -3.73 -9.69 1.44
CA ILE A 299 -4.77 -9.77 2.48
C ILE A 299 -4.50 -8.84 3.66
N THR A 300 -3.25 -8.73 4.08
CA THR A 300 -2.89 -8.13 5.37
C THR A 300 -2.44 -6.69 5.23
N LEU A 301 -1.51 -6.41 4.31
CA LEU A 301 -1.03 -5.05 4.06
C LEU A 301 -2.05 -4.27 3.23
N MET A 302 -2.46 -4.86 2.10
CA MET A 302 -3.37 -4.20 1.16
C MET A 302 -4.85 -4.38 1.51
N ARG A 303 -5.16 -5.12 2.60
CA ARG A 303 -6.52 -5.37 3.08
C ARG A 303 -7.47 -5.90 2.02
N SER A 304 -6.99 -6.72 1.08
CA SER A 304 -7.75 -7.19 -0.09
C SER A 304 -9.02 -7.98 0.24
N TYR A 305 -9.24 -8.36 1.51
CA TYR A 305 -10.53 -8.91 1.95
C TYR A 305 -11.67 -7.88 1.94
N GLU A 306 -11.35 -6.58 1.84
CA GLU A 306 -12.28 -5.46 1.69
C GLU A 306 -12.45 -5.03 0.22
N PHE A 307 -11.82 -5.73 -0.72
CA PHE A 307 -11.97 -5.48 -2.16
C PHE A 307 -13.38 -5.91 -2.64
N PRO A 308 -14.03 -5.12 -3.53
CA PRO A 308 -13.60 -3.80 -4.04
C PRO A 308 -14.07 -2.61 -3.18
N ALA A 309 -14.80 -2.87 -2.09
CA ALA A 309 -15.54 -1.85 -1.34
C ALA A 309 -14.69 -0.77 -0.66
N LYS A 310 -13.44 -1.05 -0.27
CA LYS A 310 -12.58 -0.09 0.46
C LYS A 310 -11.14 0.01 -0.02
N VAL A 311 -10.71 -0.92 -0.88
CA VAL A 311 -9.33 -1.01 -1.36
C VAL A 311 -9.31 -1.55 -2.79
N ASP A 312 -8.31 -1.13 -3.55
CA ASP A 312 -8.18 -1.47 -4.97
C ASP A 312 -7.49 -2.81 -5.22
N THR A 313 -6.75 -3.34 -4.24
CA THR A 313 -5.98 -4.57 -4.43
C THR A 313 -6.89 -5.81 -4.36
N PRO A 314 -7.03 -6.58 -5.45
CA PRO A 314 -7.81 -7.81 -5.41
C PRO A 314 -7.03 -8.98 -4.78
N VAL A 315 -7.78 -10.00 -4.36
CA VAL A 315 -7.25 -11.34 -4.06
C VAL A 315 -8.17 -12.40 -4.66
N LEU A 316 -7.58 -13.42 -5.28
CA LEU A 316 -8.36 -14.51 -5.86
C LEU A 316 -9.13 -15.26 -4.78
N LYS A 317 -10.46 -15.32 -4.91
CA LYS A 317 -11.34 -16.11 -4.06
C LYS A 317 -11.67 -17.42 -4.79
N ALA A 318 -11.45 -18.55 -4.11
CA ALA A 318 -11.77 -19.87 -4.63
C ALA A 318 -12.59 -20.66 -3.60
N LYS A 319 -13.50 -21.52 -4.08
CA LYS A 319 -14.31 -22.39 -3.20
C LYS A 319 -13.45 -23.39 -2.43
N SER A 320 -12.37 -23.88 -3.03
CA SER A 320 -11.43 -24.80 -2.41
C SER A 320 -9.99 -24.34 -2.58
N VAL A 321 -9.24 -24.35 -1.48
CA VAL A 321 -7.87 -23.84 -1.39
C VAL A 321 -6.94 -24.91 -0.82
N VAL A 322 -5.81 -25.14 -1.49
CA VAL A 322 -4.72 -25.98 -0.97
C VAL A 322 -3.59 -25.11 -0.45
N VAL A 323 -3.15 -25.34 0.79
CA VAL A 323 -2.00 -24.62 1.37
C VAL A 323 -0.86 -25.60 1.59
N ILE A 324 0.28 -25.36 0.95
CA ILE A 324 1.44 -26.25 1.00
C ILE A 324 2.39 -25.78 2.10
N GLY A 325 2.43 -26.49 3.22
CA GLY A 325 3.29 -26.14 4.35
C GLY A 325 2.67 -26.46 5.71
N GLY A 326 3.45 -26.26 6.78
CA GLY A 326 2.99 -26.50 8.16
C GLY A 326 3.57 -25.56 9.22
N GLY A 327 4.22 -24.46 8.79
CA GLY A 327 4.69 -23.41 9.70
C GLY A 327 3.62 -22.37 10.02
N ASN A 328 3.97 -21.37 10.83
CA ASN A 328 3.04 -20.29 11.20
C ASN A 328 2.44 -19.61 9.96
N VAL A 329 3.27 -19.31 8.96
CA VAL A 329 2.83 -18.74 7.67
C VAL A 329 1.77 -19.61 6.99
N ALA A 330 1.93 -20.93 7.01
CA ALA A 330 0.95 -21.84 6.41
C ALA A 330 -0.38 -21.83 7.19
N CYS A 331 -0.34 -21.77 8.53
CA CYS A 331 -1.54 -21.60 9.35
C CYS A 331 -2.21 -20.25 9.09
N ASP A 332 -1.44 -19.17 8.98
CA ASP A 332 -1.95 -17.83 8.72
C ASP A 332 -2.64 -17.76 7.34
N VAL A 333 -2.00 -18.27 6.29
CA VAL A 333 -2.59 -18.40 4.95
C VAL A 333 -3.88 -19.21 5.00
N ALA A 334 -3.86 -20.38 5.64
CA ALA A 334 -5.03 -21.26 5.69
C ALA A 334 -6.23 -20.60 6.39
N ARG A 335 -5.96 -19.88 7.47
CA ARG A 335 -6.97 -19.17 8.26
C ARG A 335 -7.48 -17.90 7.57
N CYS A 336 -6.64 -17.22 6.81
CA CYS A 336 -7.06 -16.13 5.91
C CYS A 336 -7.96 -16.66 4.79
N ALA A 337 -7.56 -17.74 4.10
CA ALA A 337 -8.38 -18.35 3.05
C ALA A 337 -9.75 -18.81 3.58
N LYS A 338 -9.79 -19.37 4.79
CA LYS A 338 -11.06 -19.75 5.44
C LYS A 338 -12.00 -18.56 5.65
N ARG A 339 -11.45 -17.40 6.08
CA ARG A 339 -12.20 -16.15 6.27
C ARG A 339 -12.71 -15.53 4.97
N LEU A 340 -12.06 -15.85 3.85
CA LEU A 340 -12.53 -15.49 2.50
C LEU A 340 -13.60 -16.46 1.96
N GLY A 341 -14.05 -17.42 2.77
CA GLY A 341 -15.15 -18.34 2.44
C GLY A 341 -14.72 -19.67 1.82
N ALA A 342 -13.43 -20.01 1.84
CA ALA A 342 -12.93 -21.23 1.22
C ALA A 342 -13.03 -22.48 2.11
N ASP A 343 -13.16 -23.64 1.48
CA ASP A 343 -12.82 -24.94 2.04
C ASP A 343 -11.31 -25.19 1.90
N VAL A 344 -10.62 -25.20 3.04
CA VAL A 344 -9.15 -25.19 3.06
C VAL A 344 -8.60 -26.55 3.44
N THR A 345 -7.63 -27.02 2.65
CA THR A 345 -6.82 -28.21 2.96
C THR A 345 -5.34 -27.85 3.00
N MET A 346 -4.72 -28.00 4.15
CA MET A 346 -3.27 -27.91 4.29
C MET A 346 -2.62 -29.24 3.90
N VAL A 347 -1.59 -29.20 3.05
CA VAL A 347 -0.78 -30.36 2.68
C VAL A 347 0.57 -30.25 3.37
N TYR A 348 0.89 -31.25 4.19
CA TYR A 348 2.12 -31.24 4.97
C TYR A 348 2.85 -32.59 4.91
N ARG A 349 4.16 -32.55 4.60
CA ARG A 349 4.99 -33.75 4.35
C ARG A 349 5.30 -34.62 5.57
N ARG A 350 4.89 -34.21 6.76
CA ARG A 350 5.09 -34.94 8.03
C ARG A 350 3.76 -35.03 8.81
N PRO A 351 3.69 -35.78 9.91
CA PRO A 351 2.51 -35.79 10.79
C PRO A 351 2.23 -34.43 11.44
N ILE A 352 0.98 -34.14 11.79
CA ILE A 352 0.52 -32.89 12.45
C ILE A 352 1.33 -32.61 13.72
N ALA A 353 1.64 -33.65 14.50
CA ALA A 353 2.44 -33.52 15.72
C ALA A 353 3.84 -32.89 15.48
N LYS A 354 4.36 -32.98 14.27
CA LYS A 354 5.67 -32.44 13.86
C LYS A 354 5.59 -31.09 13.14
N MET A 355 4.39 -30.52 12.96
CA MET A 355 4.25 -29.17 12.39
C MET A 355 5.02 -28.14 13.23
N PRO A 356 5.82 -27.26 12.59
CA PRO A 356 6.59 -26.23 13.29
C PRO A 356 5.78 -25.00 13.72
N ALA A 357 4.54 -24.86 13.26
CA ALA A 357 3.65 -23.78 13.72
C ALA A 357 3.41 -23.85 15.24
N ARG A 358 3.11 -22.69 15.82
CA ARG A 358 2.68 -22.57 17.23
C ARG A 358 1.49 -23.47 17.48
N ARG A 359 1.47 -24.13 18.65
CA ARG A 359 0.43 -25.13 18.96
C ARG A 359 -0.96 -24.53 19.04
N GLU A 360 -1.05 -23.31 19.53
CA GLU A 360 -2.27 -22.51 19.54
C GLU A 360 -2.82 -22.29 18.13
N GLU A 361 -1.98 -21.98 17.15
CA GLU A 361 -2.40 -21.68 15.78
C GLU A 361 -2.88 -22.93 15.03
N ILE A 362 -2.22 -24.07 15.28
CA ILE A 362 -2.67 -25.37 14.77
C ILE A 362 -4.04 -25.72 15.37
N HIS A 363 -4.20 -25.50 16.68
CA HIS A 363 -5.46 -25.76 17.37
C HIS A 363 -6.60 -24.87 16.83
N HIS A 364 -6.35 -23.57 16.66
CA HIS A 364 -7.33 -22.65 16.10
C HIS A 364 -7.69 -22.98 14.66
N ALA A 365 -6.71 -23.35 13.82
CA ALA A 365 -6.96 -23.76 12.44
C ALA A 365 -7.89 -24.98 12.36
N ILE A 366 -7.64 -26.01 13.18
CA ILE A 366 -8.48 -27.22 13.23
C ILE A 366 -9.89 -26.88 13.74
N GLN A 367 -10.02 -26.05 14.78
CA GLN A 367 -11.31 -25.61 15.29
C GLN A 367 -12.12 -24.80 14.27
N GLU A 368 -11.45 -24.00 13.43
CA GLU A 368 -12.06 -23.24 12.34
C GLU A 368 -12.44 -24.13 11.13
N GLY A 369 -12.25 -25.45 11.22
CA GLY A 369 -12.66 -26.43 10.21
C GLY A 369 -11.65 -26.66 9.08
N ILE A 370 -10.40 -26.23 9.25
CA ILE A 370 -9.33 -26.43 8.26
C ILE A 370 -8.85 -27.87 8.31
N LYS A 371 -8.81 -28.52 7.14
CA LYS A 371 -8.36 -29.91 6.99
C LYS A 371 -6.84 -29.95 6.86
N VAL A 372 -6.21 -30.99 7.41
CA VAL A 372 -4.77 -31.23 7.23
C VAL A 372 -4.56 -32.60 6.62
N LYS A 373 -4.00 -32.64 5.41
CA LYS A 373 -3.52 -33.84 4.72
C LYS A 373 -2.05 -34.04 5.09
N GLU A 374 -1.82 -34.76 6.19
CA GLU A 374 -0.50 -35.05 6.72
C GLU A 374 0.22 -36.18 5.97
N CYS A 375 1.55 -36.19 6.00
CA CYS A 375 2.40 -37.14 5.28
C CYS A 375 2.20 -37.13 3.75
N PHE A 376 1.94 -35.95 3.17
CA PHE A 376 1.87 -35.75 1.71
C PHE A 376 2.74 -34.57 1.24
N SER A 377 3.25 -34.66 0.02
CA SER A 377 4.01 -33.59 -0.64
C SER A 377 3.47 -33.35 -2.05
N PRO A 378 3.39 -32.10 -2.55
CA PRO A 378 3.02 -31.85 -3.94
C PRO A 378 4.08 -32.41 -4.90
N VAL A 379 3.63 -32.81 -6.09
CA VAL A 379 4.49 -33.26 -7.20
C VAL A 379 4.23 -32.48 -8.50
N GLU A 380 3.01 -31.97 -8.69
CA GLU A 380 2.61 -31.26 -9.91
C GLU A 380 1.36 -30.40 -9.65
N PHE A 381 1.29 -29.22 -10.27
CA PHE A 381 0.09 -28.38 -10.31
C PHE A 381 -0.64 -28.62 -11.64
N ILE A 382 -1.94 -28.90 -11.57
CA ILE A 382 -2.72 -29.34 -12.73
C ILE A 382 -3.64 -28.22 -13.18
N ALA A 383 -3.53 -27.81 -14.44
CA ALA A 383 -4.40 -26.81 -15.06
C ALA A 383 -5.84 -27.34 -15.25
N ASN A 384 -6.80 -26.42 -15.34
CA ASN A 384 -8.15 -26.69 -15.80
C ASN A 384 -8.16 -27.04 -17.30
N CYS A 385 -9.30 -27.48 -17.82
CA CYS A 385 -9.43 -27.90 -19.22
C CYS A 385 -9.24 -26.76 -20.23
N GLU A 386 -9.35 -25.50 -19.79
CA GLU A 386 -9.25 -24.30 -20.62
C GLU A 386 -7.83 -23.69 -20.59
N GLY A 387 -6.94 -24.16 -19.70
CA GLY A 387 -5.61 -23.58 -19.48
C GLY A 387 -5.61 -22.23 -18.76
N THR A 388 -6.77 -21.76 -18.28
CA THR A 388 -6.97 -20.42 -17.69
C THR A 388 -6.83 -20.38 -16.17
N GLY A 389 -6.68 -21.53 -15.51
CA GLY A 389 -6.51 -21.59 -14.06
C GLY A 389 -6.27 -22.97 -13.49
N LEU A 390 -6.14 -23.06 -12.16
CA LEU A 390 -5.83 -24.28 -11.44
C LEU A 390 -7.04 -25.22 -11.27
N LYS A 391 -6.84 -26.52 -11.51
CA LYS A 391 -7.82 -27.60 -11.23
C LYS A 391 -7.52 -28.34 -9.91
N GLY A 392 -6.25 -28.46 -9.57
CA GLY A 392 -5.81 -29.14 -8.36
C GLY A 392 -4.30 -29.33 -8.28
N VAL A 393 -3.86 -29.89 -7.16
CA VAL A 393 -2.46 -30.24 -6.90
C VAL A 393 -2.33 -31.74 -6.77
N LEU A 394 -1.52 -32.36 -7.63
CA LEU A 394 -1.17 -33.77 -7.51
C LEU A 394 -0.20 -33.91 -6.33
N CYS A 395 -0.54 -34.75 -5.37
CA CYS A 395 0.21 -34.94 -4.14
C CYS A 395 0.61 -36.41 -3.97
N GLN A 396 1.84 -36.67 -3.53
CA GLN A 396 2.35 -38.00 -3.26
C GLN A 396 2.47 -38.26 -1.76
N LYS A 397 2.20 -39.50 -1.33
CA LYS A 397 2.37 -39.91 0.06
C LYS A 397 3.85 -40.02 0.43
N MET A 398 4.19 -39.61 1.65
CA MET A 398 5.54 -39.57 2.18
C MET A 398 5.70 -40.59 3.32
N ASP A 399 6.72 -41.44 3.23
CA ASP A 399 7.12 -42.31 4.33
C ASP A 399 7.78 -41.50 5.45
N ASN A 400 7.23 -41.64 6.65
CA ASN A 400 7.68 -40.99 7.88
C ASN A 400 8.02 -42.03 8.98
N SER A 401 8.28 -43.28 8.59
CA SER A 401 8.63 -44.40 9.49
C SER A 401 9.85 -44.10 10.37
N ASP A 402 10.83 -43.36 9.84
CA ASP A 402 11.99 -42.85 10.59
C ASP A 402 11.89 -41.33 10.84
N PRO A 403 11.57 -40.88 12.07
CA PRO A 403 11.37 -39.46 12.37
C PRO A 403 12.66 -38.63 12.33
N THR A 404 13.83 -39.29 12.29
CA THR A 404 15.14 -38.62 12.24
C THR A 404 15.57 -38.27 10.82
N LYS A 405 15.02 -38.95 9.82
CA LYS A 405 15.36 -38.76 8.41
C LYS A 405 14.41 -37.77 7.71
N ARG A 406 14.81 -37.35 6.50
CA ARG A 406 13.90 -36.63 5.61
C ARG A 406 12.86 -37.63 5.09
N PRO A 407 11.56 -37.27 5.06
CA PRO A 407 10.53 -38.13 4.50
C PRO A 407 10.85 -38.48 3.05
N THR A 408 10.64 -39.73 2.67
CA THR A 408 10.87 -40.24 1.30
C THR A 408 9.54 -40.50 0.59
N PRO A 409 9.45 -40.25 -0.72
CA PRO A 409 8.23 -40.49 -1.48
C PRO A 409 7.88 -41.98 -1.53
N ILE A 410 6.60 -42.33 -1.38
CA ILE A 410 6.09 -43.69 -1.59
C ILE A 410 5.70 -43.82 -3.07
N PRO A 411 6.29 -44.73 -3.86
CA PRO A 411 5.96 -44.92 -5.27
C PRO A 411 4.47 -45.22 -5.48
N ASN A 412 3.92 -44.79 -6.62
CA ASN A 412 2.53 -45.07 -7.05
C ASN A 412 1.44 -44.67 -6.03
N SER A 413 1.67 -43.59 -5.28
CA SER A 413 0.76 -43.08 -4.23
C SER A 413 0.25 -41.67 -4.52
N ASN A 414 0.24 -41.27 -5.79
CA ASN A 414 -0.17 -39.94 -6.21
C ASN A 414 -1.70 -39.82 -6.14
N GLU A 415 -2.17 -38.75 -5.52
CA GLU A 415 -3.58 -38.41 -5.35
C GLU A 415 -3.79 -36.95 -5.74
N LEU A 416 -4.78 -36.68 -6.58
CA LEU A 416 -5.15 -35.31 -6.95
C LEU A 416 -5.98 -34.67 -5.83
N VAL A 417 -5.50 -33.56 -5.28
CA VAL A 417 -6.28 -32.71 -4.38
C VAL A 417 -6.87 -31.56 -5.20
N SER A 418 -8.17 -31.62 -5.48
CA SER A 418 -8.83 -30.59 -6.31
C SER A 418 -8.94 -29.25 -5.58
N CYS A 419 -8.53 -28.18 -6.25
CA CYS A 419 -8.61 -26.81 -5.77
C CYS A 419 -8.58 -25.80 -6.90
N GLY A 420 -9.24 -24.66 -6.71
CA GLY A 420 -9.15 -23.51 -7.62
C GLY A 420 -8.02 -22.52 -7.27
N LEU A 421 -7.37 -22.72 -6.12
CA LEU A 421 -6.26 -21.91 -5.64
C LEU A 421 -5.31 -22.76 -4.80
N ALA A 422 -4.00 -22.63 -5.04
CA ALA A 422 -2.95 -23.20 -4.22
C ALA A 422 -2.00 -22.12 -3.71
N VAL A 423 -1.58 -22.22 -2.45
CA VAL A 423 -0.66 -21.25 -1.84
C VAL A 423 0.57 -21.97 -1.27
N ILE A 424 1.74 -21.58 -1.75
CA ILE A 424 3.05 -22.16 -1.39
C ILE A 424 3.60 -21.45 -0.15
N ALA A 425 3.65 -22.17 0.98
CA ALA A 425 4.08 -21.68 2.29
C ALA A 425 5.24 -22.51 2.87
N VAL A 426 6.28 -22.77 2.06
CA VAL A 426 7.39 -23.67 2.40
C VAL A 426 8.65 -22.99 2.95
N GLY A 427 8.61 -21.67 3.12
CA GLY A 427 9.68 -20.88 3.71
C GLY A 427 10.05 -19.67 2.85
N GLN A 428 10.99 -18.89 3.36
CA GLN A 428 11.50 -17.69 2.72
C GLN A 428 13.01 -17.56 2.98
N GLY A 429 13.69 -16.83 2.11
CA GLY A 429 15.13 -16.56 2.14
C GLY A 429 15.45 -15.07 2.06
N PRO A 430 16.74 -14.71 2.21
CA PRO A 430 17.19 -13.33 2.08
C PRO A 430 16.98 -12.80 0.66
N ASN A 431 16.55 -11.55 0.55
CA ASN A 431 16.42 -10.89 -0.74
C ASN A 431 17.80 -10.36 -1.20
N PRO A 432 18.30 -10.74 -2.40
CA PRO A 432 19.62 -10.36 -2.85
C PRO A 432 19.73 -8.89 -3.31
N MET A 433 18.65 -8.10 -3.34
CA MET A 433 18.68 -6.71 -3.84
C MET A 433 19.83 -5.86 -3.25
N LEU A 434 20.03 -5.91 -1.93
CA LEU A 434 21.09 -5.16 -1.26
C LEU A 434 22.47 -5.82 -1.47
N THR A 435 22.55 -7.15 -1.32
CA THR A 435 23.84 -7.87 -1.31
C THR A 435 24.43 -8.08 -2.70
N LYS A 436 23.59 -8.22 -3.74
CA LYS A 436 24.04 -8.37 -5.14
C LYS A 436 24.75 -7.11 -5.65
N ASN A 437 24.32 -5.94 -5.18
CA ASN A 437 24.90 -4.64 -5.54
C ASN A 437 26.04 -4.23 -4.60
N TRP A 438 26.45 -5.10 -3.67
CA TRP A 438 27.53 -4.83 -2.73
C TRP A 438 28.40 -6.07 -2.49
N PRO A 439 29.21 -6.48 -3.49
CA PRO A 439 29.97 -7.73 -3.45
C PRO A 439 31.02 -7.80 -2.34
N GLU A 440 31.46 -6.66 -1.81
CA GLU A 440 32.39 -6.58 -0.67
C GLU A 440 31.76 -7.03 0.66
N LEU A 441 30.43 -7.02 0.77
CA LEU A 441 29.72 -7.47 1.96
C LEU A 441 29.70 -9.00 2.01
N ALA A 442 30.33 -9.59 3.02
CA ALA A 442 30.47 -11.04 3.14
C ALA A 442 29.13 -11.72 3.45
N THR A 443 28.73 -12.65 2.58
CA THR A 443 27.53 -13.47 2.76
C THR A 443 27.85 -14.96 2.74
N SER A 444 27.04 -15.77 3.43
CA SER A 444 27.05 -17.22 3.31
C SER A 444 26.58 -17.68 1.93
N SER A 445 26.75 -18.97 1.61
CA SER A 445 26.21 -19.59 0.39
C SER A 445 24.68 -19.53 0.25
N ARG A 446 23.96 -19.16 1.33
CA ARG A 446 22.51 -18.95 1.33
C ARG A 446 22.10 -17.47 1.24
N GLY A 447 23.06 -16.57 1.05
CA GLY A 447 22.82 -15.12 0.96
C GLY A 447 22.61 -14.41 2.30
N LEU A 448 22.84 -15.10 3.44
CA LEU A 448 22.77 -14.49 4.78
C LEU A 448 24.05 -13.68 5.07
N ILE A 449 23.93 -12.50 5.67
CA ILE A 449 25.08 -11.65 6.02
C ILE A 449 25.87 -12.28 7.17
N LEU A 450 27.18 -12.37 7.00
CA LEU A 450 28.10 -12.89 8.02
C LEU A 450 28.46 -11.76 9.00
N VAL A 451 28.32 -12.03 10.28
CA VAL A 451 28.61 -11.08 11.37
C VAL A 451 29.35 -11.74 12.53
N ASP A 452 30.01 -10.92 13.34
CA ASP A 452 30.64 -11.33 14.58
C ASP A 452 29.63 -11.50 15.75
N ASP A 453 30.15 -11.82 16.94
CA ASP A 453 29.37 -11.98 18.15
C ASP A 453 28.67 -10.71 18.64
N LYS A 454 28.93 -9.53 18.08
CA LYS A 454 28.24 -8.27 18.39
C LYS A 454 27.34 -7.79 17.25
N GLY A 455 27.32 -8.53 16.13
CA GLY A 455 26.53 -8.22 14.95
C GLY A 455 27.25 -7.33 13.94
N MET A 456 28.56 -7.07 14.07
CA MET A 456 29.32 -6.31 13.08
C MET A 456 29.68 -7.19 11.88
N SER A 457 29.51 -6.68 10.67
CA SER A 457 29.89 -7.38 9.44
C SER A 457 31.40 -7.29 9.18
N ASN A 458 31.86 -7.80 8.04
CA ASN A 458 33.24 -7.61 7.60
C ASN A 458 33.55 -6.14 7.21
N ILE A 459 32.52 -5.29 7.06
CA ILE A 459 32.67 -3.86 6.79
C ILE A 459 32.62 -3.10 8.14
N PRO A 460 33.69 -2.38 8.53
CA PRO A 460 33.71 -1.60 9.76
C PRO A 460 32.57 -0.58 9.83
N GLY A 461 31.91 -0.48 10.99
CA GLY A 461 30.78 0.43 11.20
C GLY A 461 29.44 -0.07 10.63
N VAL A 462 29.41 -1.23 9.97
CA VAL A 462 28.18 -1.83 9.40
C VAL A 462 27.81 -3.08 10.18
N PHE A 463 26.64 -3.04 10.79
CA PHE A 463 26.08 -4.10 11.63
C PHE A 463 24.86 -4.74 10.94
N SER A 464 24.53 -5.97 11.33
CA SER A 464 23.38 -6.68 10.78
C SER A 464 22.78 -7.63 11.81
N GLY A 465 21.46 -7.79 11.78
CA GLY A 465 20.74 -8.62 12.74
C GLY A 465 19.33 -9.02 12.31
N GLY A 466 18.78 -10.02 12.97
CA GLY A 466 17.48 -10.61 12.64
C GLY A 466 17.58 -11.62 11.49
N ASP A 467 16.50 -11.77 10.74
CA ASP A 467 16.34 -12.88 9.79
C ASP A 467 17.33 -12.83 8.61
N ILE A 468 17.91 -11.66 8.30
CA ILE A 468 18.96 -11.51 7.28
C ILE A 468 20.29 -12.17 7.70
N VAL A 469 20.48 -12.42 9.00
CA VAL A 469 21.64 -13.13 9.56
C VAL A 469 21.29 -14.58 9.92
N SER A 470 20.18 -14.79 10.62
CA SER A 470 19.82 -16.13 11.14
C SER A 470 19.03 -17.00 10.15
N GLY A 471 18.48 -16.41 9.09
CA GLY A 471 17.34 -16.95 8.36
C GLY A 471 16.03 -16.75 9.12
N ALA A 472 14.91 -17.07 8.47
CA ALA A 472 13.55 -16.89 9.00
C ALA A 472 13.39 -17.46 10.42
N ALA A 473 13.07 -16.61 11.39
CA ALA A 473 13.03 -16.95 12.80
C ALA A 473 11.72 -16.50 13.46
N THR A 474 11.81 -15.88 14.65
CA THR A 474 10.65 -15.40 15.41
C THR A 474 10.82 -13.91 15.70
N VAL A 475 9.72 -13.16 15.79
CA VAL A 475 9.73 -11.71 16.06
C VAL A 475 10.63 -11.34 17.25
N ILE A 476 10.57 -12.12 18.33
CA ILE A 476 11.36 -11.87 19.54
C ILE A 476 12.85 -12.16 19.38
N ASN A 477 13.23 -13.11 18.52
CA ASN A 477 14.65 -13.33 18.19
C ASN A 477 15.19 -12.15 17.38
N ALA A 478 14.40 -11.62 16.45
CA ALA A 478 14.74 -10.42 15.68
C ALA A 478 14.90 -9.18 16.59
N LEU A 479 13.98 -8.96 17.53
CA LEU A 479 14.10 -7.91 18.57
C LEU A 479 15.38 -8.08 19.40
N GLY A 480 15.69 -9.32 19.82
CA GLY A 480 16.92 -9.63 20.57
C GLY A 480 18.19 -9.32 19.79
N ALA A 481 18.22 -9.67 18.50
CA ALA A 481 19.35 -9.37 17.61
C ALA A 481 19.53 -7.85 17.41
N GLY A 482 18.45 -7.11 17.15
CA GLY A 482 18.49 -5.66 17.00
C GLY A 482 19.03 -4.95 18.24
N ARG A 483 18.55 -5.33 19.43
CA ARG A 483 19.07 -4.80 20.70
C ARG A 483 20.56 -5.07 20.89
N LYS A 484 21.00 -6.30 20.62
CA LYS A 484 22.41 -6.69 20.73
C LYS A 484 23.28 -5.87 19.79
N CYS A 485 22.80 -5.61 18.58
CA CYS A 485 23.50 -4.76 17.62
C CYS A 485 23.54 -3.29 18.06
N ALA A 486 22.47 -2.75 18.67
CA ALA A 486 22.50 -1.40 19.24
C ALA A 486 23.58 -1.23 20.33
N GLU A 487 23.76 -2.25 21.17
CA GLU A 487 24.87 -2.30 22.15
C GLU A 487 26.24 -2.37 21.47
N GLY A 488 26.36 -3.14 20.38
CA GLY A 488 27.58 -3.24 19.57
C GLY A 488 27.95 -1.92 18.88
N ILE A 489 26.99 -1.26 18.23
CA ILE A 489 27.16 0.02 17.53
C ILE A 489 27.59 1.11 18.51
N ASP A 490 26.91 1.25 19.64
CA ASP A 490 27.26 2.26 20.65
C ASP A 490 28.68 2.06 21.20
N ALA A 491 29.07 0.81 21.47
CA ALA A 491 30.41 0.49 21.91
C ALA A 491 31.47 0.81 20.84
N TRP A 492 31.18 0.53 19.57
CA TRP A 492 32.07 0.81 18.45
C TRP A 492 32.24 2.30 18.20
N LEU A 493 31.14 3.08 18.16
CA LEU A 493 31.20 4.54 17.98
C LEU A 493 32.04 5.21 19.08
N LYS A 494 31.91 4.77 20.33
CA LYS A 494 32.73 5.25 21.45
C LYS A 494 34.20 4.89 21.31
N GLN A 495 34.53 3.74 20.72
CA GLN A 495 35.91 3.33 20.45
C GLN A 495 36.54 4.17 19.34
N GLU A 496 35.78 4.52 18.31
CA GLU A 496 36.19 5.42 17.22
C GLU A 496 36.31 6.89 17.65
N GLY A 497 36.12 7.21 18.94
CA GLY A 497 36.18 8.57 19.45
C GLY A 497 35.02 9.46 18.99
N LYS A 498 33.95 8.87 18.43
CA LYS A 498 32.75 9.57 18.00
C LYS A 498 31.78 9.72 19.17
N GLY A 499 31.33 10.95 19.41
CA GLY A 499 30.41 11.33 20.48
C GLY A 499 31.09 12.03 21.67
N SER A 500 30.38 12.97 22.31
CA SER A 500 30.96 13.83 23.36
C SER A 500 31.50 13.01 24.56
N SER A 501 32.78 13.21 24.86
CA SER A 501 33.52 12.59 25.98
C SER A 501 33.17 13.14 27.37
N SER A 502 32.18 14.04 27.47
CA SER A 502 31.81 14.72 28.73
C SER A 502 30.86 13.92 29.64
N LEU A 503 30.31 12.79 29.17
CA LEU A 503 29.43 11.93 29.99
C LEU A 503 30.21 10.81 30.72
N ARG A 504 31.25 11.17 31.47
CA ARG A 504 31.77 10.32 32.56
C ARG A 504 31.11 10.75 33.86
N GLY A 505 30.02 10.08 34.23
CA GLY A 505 29.46 10.24 35.57
C GLY A 505 28.01 9.85 35.73
N LEU A 506 27.71 8.54 35.59
CA LEU A 506 26.82 7.75 36.44
C LEU A 506 26.51 6.42 35.72
N PRO A 507 26.58 5.26 36.39
CA PRO A 507 26.14 4.01 35.79
C PRO A 507 24.62 4.09 35.61
N VAL A 508 24.14 4.26 34.38
CA VAL A 508 22.74 4.01 34.05
C VAL A 508 22.53 2.50 34.13
N ARG A 509 22.19 2.00 35.32
CA ARG A 509 21.40 0.78 35.42
C ARG A 509 20.07 1.09 34.75
N GLY A 510 19.76 0.39 33.66
CA GLY A 510 18.55 0.60 32.88
C GLY A 510 17.31 0.69 33.76
N GLY A 511 16.56 1.77 33.55
CA GLY A 511 15.33 2.13 34.27
C GLY A 511 15.17 3.65 34.36
N LEU A 512 14.01 4.16 33.95
CA LEU A 512 13.55 5.52 34.26
C LEU A 512 13.70 5.78 35.77
N PRO A 513 14.16 6.97 36.21
CA PRO A 513 14.24 7.30 37.63
C PRO A 513 12.83 7.43 38.21
N ILE A 514 12.56 6.66 39.27
CA ILE A 514 11.42 6.89 40.16
C ILE A 514 11.67 8.20 40.90
N VAL A 515 10.85 9.23 40.66
CA VAL A 515 10.85 10.46 41.47
C VAL A 515 9.44 10.74 41.99
N GLY A 516 9.30 10.71 43.31
CA GLY A 516 8.08 11.03 44.02
C GLY A 516 8.25 10.84 45.52
N ALA A 517 9.13 11.63 46.14
CA ALA A 517 9.07 11.88 47.59
C ALA A 517 9.56 13.31 47.88
N ASP A 518 8.67 14.05 48.51
CA ASP A 518 8.71 15.47 48.86
C ASP A 518 9.99 15.86 49.63
N LYS A 519 10.67 16.93 49.18
CA LYS A 519 11.88 17.47 49.81
C LYS A 519 11.47 18.42 50.93
N ASN A 520 11.00 17.89 52.06
CA ASN A 520 10.91 18.65 53.32
C ASN A 520 10.74 17.77 54.57
N THR A 521 11.56 16.73 54.71
CA THR A 521 11.65 15.97 55.99
C THR A 521 13.11 15.82 56.43
N PRO A 522 13.46 16.13 57.70
CA PRO A 522 14.84 16.03 58.14
C PRO A 522 15.28 14.57 58.18
N THR A 523 16.40 14.27 57.53
CA THR A 523 16.98 12.93 57.44
C THR A 523 17.52 12.47 58.79
N MET A 524 16.89 11.44 59.36
CA MET A 524 17.41 10.73 60.53
C MET A 524 18.53 9.77 60.15
N THR A 525 19.55 9.67 61.00
CA THR A 525 20.72 8.81 60.79
C THR A 525 20.39 7.31 60.97
N PRO A 526 21.19 6.37 60.42
CA PRO A 526 20.94 4.93 60.51
C PRO A 526 20.83 4.38 61.95
N LEU A 527 21.40 5.08 62.94
CA LEU A 527 21.28 4.74 64.37
C LEU A 527 19.90 5.12 64.93
N GLN A 528 19.31 6.22 64.44
CA GLN A 528 17.96 6.69 64.83
C GLN A 528 16.86 5.79 64.23
N LEU A 529 17.06 5.26 63.02
CA LEU A 529 16.19 4.24 62.42
C LEU A 529 16.15 2.93 63.23
N LYS A 530 17.30 2.49 63.77
CA LYS A 530 17.36 1.30 64.65
C LYS A 530 16.65 1.51 65.99
N ILE A 531 16.67 2.71 66.55
CA ILE A 531 15.97 3.04 67.81
C ILE A 531 14.45 3.16 67.57
N ALA A 532 14.02 3.71 66.43
CA ALA A 532 12.61 3.79 66.05
C ALA A 532 11.98 2.41 65.77
N GLN A 533 12.73 1.50 65.14
CA GLN A 533 12.25 0.14 64.83
C GLN A 533 12.12 -0.77 66.07
N VAL A 534 12.91 -0.50 67.12
CA VAL A 534 12.83 -1.22 68.40
C VAL A 534 11.71 -0.66 69.29
N LYS A 535 11.41 0.65 69.23
CA LYS A 535 10.25 1.25 69.92
C LYS A 535 8.90 0.88 69.30
N ALA A 536 8.78 0.87 67.96
CA ALA A 536 7.54 0.52 67.28
C ALA A 536 7.07 -0.94 67.49
N ASN A 537 8.00 -1.87 67.71
CA ASN A 537 7.68 -3.26 68.04
C ASN A 537 7.31 -3.49 69.52
N HIS A 538 7.55 -2.51 70.39
CA HIS A 538 7.19 -2.58 71.82
C HIS A 538 5.80 -2.00 72.09
N ASP A 539 5.34 -1.02 71.31
CA ASP A 539 4.04 -0.35 71.49
C ASP A 539 2.87 -1.05 70.79
N ALA A 540 3.11 -1.85 69.73
CA ALA A 540 2.06 -2.63 69.05
C ALA A 540 1.52 -3.83 69.86
N LYS A 541 2.04 -4.09 71.07
CA LYS A 541 1.55 -5.14 72.00
C LYS A 541 0.63 -4.62 73.11
N ARG A 542 0.30 -3.32 73.14
CA ARG A 542 -0.60 -2.71 74.12
C ARG A 542 -1.58 -1.75 73.44
N GLN A 543 -2.57 -2.26 72.71
CA GLN A 543 -3.86 -1.57 72.49
C GLN A 543 -4.83 -2.44 71.69
N HIS A 544 -5.17 -3.60 72.24
CA HIS A 544 -6.53 -4.12 72.15
C HIS A 544 -7.14 -3.89 73.52
N LEU A 545 -8.04 -2.90 73.65
CA LEU A 545 -9.15 -2.88 74.61
C LEU A 545 -9.91 -1.54 74.52
N SER A 546 -11.23 -1.66 74.52
CA SER A 546 -12.29 -0.66 74.69
C SER A 546 -12.79 0.11 73.45
N ALA A 547 -14.08 -0.08 73.22
CA ALA A 547 -14.97 0.65 72.33
C ALA A 547 -15.41 1.98 72.96
N ASN A 548 -15.79 2.96 72.12
CA ASN A 548 -17.04 3.73 72.20
C ASN A 548 -17.05 4.87 71.16
N ALA A 549 -18.14 4.97 70.39
CA ALA A 549 -18.49 6.16 69.59
C ALA A 549 -19.04 7.28 70.51
N PRO A 550 -19.06 8.56 70.07
CA PRO A 550 -20.31 9.08 69.49
C PRO A 550 -20.16 10.14 68.36
N VAL A 551 -21.33 10.40 67.76
CA VAL A 551 -21.76 11.25 66.64
C VAL A 551 -21.60 12.77 66.87
N ALA A 552 -21.31 13.57 65.83
CA ALA A 552 -22.01 14.85 65.50
C ALA A 552 -21.42 15.66 64.30
N VAL A 553 -22.30 15.87 63.30
CA VAL A 553 -22.66 17.12 62.56
C VAL A 553 -21.63 17.89 61.71
N LEU A 554 -21.95 18.03 60.40
CA LEU A 554 -21.65 19.21 59.58
C LEU A 554 -22.92 19.66 58.81
N PRO A 555 -23.10 20.97 58.52
CA PRO A 555 -24.40 21.61 58.28
C PRO A 555 -24.89 21.56 56.82
N ARG A 556 -26.19 21.85 56.67
CA ARG A 556 -26.99 21.84 55.43
C ARG A 556 -27.14 23.26 54.81
N VAL A 557 -27.06 23.26 53.47
CA VAL A 557 -27.93 23.91 52.46
C VAL A 557 -27.92 25.44 52.32
N GLU A 558 -27.70 25.90 51.09
CA GLU A 558 -28.63 26.81 50.41
C GLU A 558 -28.68 26.51 48.90
N ALA A 559 -29.91 26.43 48.38
CA ALA A 559 -30.23 26.30 46.97
C ALA A 559 -30.71 27.66 46.48
N VAL A 560 -30.24 28.13 45.32
CA VAL A 560 -30.83 29.28 44.61
C VAL A 560 -30.99 28.98 43.13
N THR A 561 -32.19 29.33 42.69
CA THR A 561 -32.95 29.21 41.45
C THR A 561 -32.30 29.61 40.11
N LEU A 562 -32.75 28.92 39.05
CA LEU A 562 -32.71 29.30 37.63
C LEU A 562 -33.46 30.62 37.32
N PRO A 563 -33.07 31.32 36.25
CA PRO A 563 -34.06 31.90 35.34
C PRO A 563 -33.77 31.66 33.84
N THR A 564 -34.80 31.14 33.17
CA THR A 564 -35.34 31.49 31.83
C THR A 564 -34.46 31.77 30.60
N VAL A 565 -34.69 30.92 29.59
CA VAL A 565 -34.75 31.12 28.13
C VAL A 565 -34.86 32.58 27.66
N LEU A 566 -34.01 33.01 26.71
CA LEU A 566 -34.34 33.94 25.62
C LEU A 566 -33.32 33.84 24.46
N LYS A 567 -33.85 33.51 23.26
CA LYS A 567 -33.48 33.90 21.88
C LYS A 567 -32.02 34.12 21.48
N GLY A 568 -31.59 33.42 20.42
CA GLY A 568 -30.34 33.67 19.71
C GLY A 568 -30.34 34.91 18.80
N PRO A 569 -29.18 35.23 18.22
CA PRO A 569 -29.09 35.86 16.91
C PRO A 569 -28.16 35.11 15.93
N GLU A 570 -28.39 35.42 14.67
CA GLU A 570 -27.82 34.95 13.40
C GLU A 570 -26.29 35.05 13.22
N PRO A 571 -25.72 34.36 12.21
CA PRO A 571 -24.28 34.33 11.94
C PRO A 571 -23.78 35.65 11.33
N ILE A 572 -22.70 36.19 11.89
CA ILE A 572 -21.99 37.35 11.35
C ILE A 572 -20.99 36.85 10.30
N ALA A 573 -21.20 37.28 9.05
CA ALA A 573 -20.24 37.20 7.96
C ALA A 573 -18.98 38.02 8.29
N MET A 574 -17.80 37.46 8.02
CA MET A 574 -16.56 38.22 7.98
C MET A 574 -15.99 38.19 6.56
N GLU A 575 -16.04 39.35 5.92
CA GLU A 575 -15.41 39.67 4.64
C GLU A 575 -13.88 39.60 4.73
N ALA A 576 -13.25 39.21 3.63
CA ALA A 576 -11.81 39.17 3.45
C ALA A 576 -11.23 40.59 3.25
N PRO A 577 -10.09 40.96 3.87
CA PRO A 577 -9.35 42.15 3.48
C PRO A 577 -8.29 41.83 2.42
N ALA A 578 -8.34 42.54 1.30
CA ALA A 578 -7.30 42.57 0.28
C ALA A 578 -6.03 43.25 0.82
N PRO A 579 -4.80 42.78 0.50
CA PRO A 579 -3.59 43.48 0.87
C PRO A 579 -3.13 44.43 -0.24
N THR A 580 -3.10 45.72 0.11
CA THR A 580 -2.42 46.79 -0.63
C THR A 580 -0.89 46.63 -0.58
N ALA A 581 -0.25 46.84 -1.73
CA ALA A 581 1.19 46.79 -1.92
C ALA A 581 1.92 48.01 -1.32
N THR A 582 2.98 47.74 -0.55
CA THR A 582 4.26 48.49 -0.38
C THR A 582 4.99 47.74 0.76
N GLY A 583 6.19 47.16 0.68
CA GLY A 583 7.34 47.36 -0.18
C GLY A 583 8.57 47.29 0.74
N LEU A 584 9.18 46.09 0.87
CA LEU A 584 10.63 45.84 0.99
C LEU A 584 10.89 44.35 1.27
N SER A 585 11.65 43.75 0.36
CA SER A 585 11.91 42.34 0.14
C SER A 585 12.97 41.74 1.07
N MET A 586 12.76 40.51 1.52
CA MET A 586 13.58 39.34 1.15
C MET A 586 12.73 38.07 1.31
N LYS A 587 12.41 37.42 0.19
CA LYS A 587 11.77 36.11 0.08
C LYS A 587 12.86 35.04 0.14
N GLU A 588 12.62 33.97 0.88
CA GLU A 588 13.03 32.62 0.46
C GLU A 588 11.73 31.82 0.33
N ASP A 589 11.41 31.45 -0.90
CA ASP A 589 10.17 30.81 -1.32
C ASP A 589 10.14 29.35 -0.83
N VAL A 590 9.21 29.04 0.08
CA VAL A 590 8.74 27.66 0.29
C VAL A 590 7.85 27.32 -0.91
N PRO A 591 8.11 26.26 -1.69
CA PRO A 591 7.23 25.86 -2.77
C PRO A 591 5.81 25.63 -2.26
N ASP A 592 4.79 26.06 -3.01
CA ASP A 592 3.39 25.71 -2.72
C ASP A 592 3.31 24.16 -2.60
N VAL A 593 2.76 23.66 -1.49
CA VAL A 593 2.60 22.22 -1.24
C VAL A 593 1.81 21.53 -2.36
N VAL A 594 0.93 22.29 -3.02
CA VAL A 594 0.08 21.83 -4.13
C VAL A 594 0.13 22.83 -5.29
N ASP A 595 0.49 22.37 -6.50
CA ASP A 595 0.41 23.10 -7.75
C ASP A 595 -0.79 22.62 -8.59
N VAL A 596 -1.83 23.45 -8.65
CA VAL A 596 -3.05 23.27 -9.47
C VAL A 596 -3.13 24.26 -10.64
N SER A 597 -2.00 24.89 -11.01
CA SER A 597 -1.98 25.92 -12.06
C SER A 597 -2.36 25.39 -13.44
N SER A 598 -2.02 24.14 -13.75
CA SER A 598 -2.33 23.51 -15.02
C SER A 598 -3.75 22.93 -15.04
N ALA A 599 -4.44 23.13 -16.16
CA ALA A 599 -5.75 22.55 -16.40
C ALA A 599 -5.70 21.03 -16.62
N SER A 600 -4.54 20.48 -17.03
CA SER A 600 -4.42 19.06 -17.38
C SER A 600 -4.02 18.19 -16.20
N ILE A 601 -3.04 18.66 -15.42
CA ILE A 601 -2.41 17.90 -14.34
C ILE A 601 -2.18 18.80 -13.13
N MET A 602 -2.24 18.23 -11.93
CA MET A 602 -1.85 18.87 -10.68
C MET A 602 -0.77 18.06 -9.97
N LEU A 603 0.04 18.73 -9.16
CA LEU A 603 1.08 18.13 -8.34
C LEU A 603 0.86 18.48 -6.87
N ASP A 604 0.61 17.48 -6.03
CA ASP A 604 0.59 17.58 -4.58
C ASP A 604 1.86 16.91 -4.01
N THR A 605 2.75 17.73 -3.45
CA THR A 605 4.00 17.27 -2.85
C THR A 605 3.79 16.62 -1.48
N ALA A 606 2.67 16.87 -0.79
CA ALA A 606 2.37 16.24 0.50
C ALA A 606 2.09 14.74 0.35
N ASP A 607 1.46 14.34 -0.75
CA ASP A 607 1.18 12.93 -1.07
C ASP A 607 2.39 12.23 -1.71
N CYS A 608 3.47 12.96 -2.01
CA CYS A 608 4.60 12.44 -2.74
C CYS A 608 5.46 11.48 -1.89
N VAL A 609 5.70 10.28 -2.44
CA VAL A 609 6.60 9.28 -1.83
C VAL A 609 8.03 9.31 -2.37
N SER A 610 8.42 10.38 -3.08
CA SER A 610 9.81 10.60 -3.53
C SER A 610 10.40 9.49 -4.43
N CYS A 611 9.56 8.72 -5.14
CA CYS A 611 10.02 7.57 -5.93
C CYS A 611 10.67 7.92 -7.27
N GLY A 612 10.54 9.16 -7.76
CA GLY A 612 11.12 9.63 -9.02
C GLY A 612 10.45 9.12 -10.30
N ALA A 613 9.47 8.22 -10.24
CA ALA A 613 8.84 7.63 -11.43
C ALA A 613 8.18 8.67 -12.36
N CYS A 614 7.60 9.74 -11.81
CA CYS A 614 7.02 10.83 -12.60
C CYS A 614 8.08 11.65 -13.36
N VAL A 615 9.26 11.84 -12.77
CA VAL A 615 10.42 12.51 -13.38
C VAL A 615 10.94 11.64 -14.52
N GLU A 616 11.17 10.35 -14.26
CA GLU A 616 11.61 9.40 -15.27
C GLU A 616 10.62 9.28 -16.45
N ALA A 617 9.32 9.25 -16.19
CA ALA A 617 8.33 9.25 -17.27
C ALA A 617 8.36 10.55 -18.10
N CYS A 618 8.61 11.70 -17.44
CA CYS A 618 8.71 12.99 -18.12
C CYS A 618 9.95 13.08 -19.02
N SER A 619 11.10 12.59 -18.56
CA SER A 619 12.38 12.61 -19.28
C SER A 619 12.52 11.43 -20.26
N SER A 620 12.41 10.21 -19.77
CA SER A 620 12.82 8.99 -20.47
C SER A 620 11.73 8.40 -21.37
N VAL A 621 10.46 8.78 -21.19
CA VAL A 621 9.37 8.33 -22.08
C VAL A 621 8.95 9.47 -23.03
N MET A 622 8.77 10.66 -22.47
CA MET A 622 8.24 11.80 -23.22
C MET A 622 9.31 12.78 -23.72
N ALA A 623 10.55 12.72 -23.21
CA ALA A 623 11.62 13.67 -23.54
C ALA A 623 11.18 15.14 -23.39
N MET A 624 10.45 15.44 -22.33
CA MET A 624 9.97 16.79 -22.03
C MET A 624 10.83 17.49 -21.00
N ASP A 625 11.45 16.74 -20.07
CA ASP A 625 12.36 17.27 -19.05
C ASP A 625 11.75 18.43 -18.21
N VAL A 626 10.42 18.42 -18.05
CA VAL A 626 9.69 19.45 -17.30
C VAL A 626 9.77 19.21 -15.79
N LEU A 627 9.80 17.94 -15.38
CA LEU A 627 9.91 17.55 -13.98
C LEU A 627 11.35 17.14 -13.67
N GLU A 628 11.86 17.59 -12.54
CA GLU A 628 13.14 17.17 -11.97
C GLU A 628 12.99 16.84 -10.48
N MET A 629 13.93 16.09 -9.91
CA MET A 629 13.91 15.82 -8.47
C MET A 629 14.50 17.02 -7.72
N GLY A 630 13.69 17.64 -6.87
CA GLY A 630 14.14 18.73 -6.01
C GLY A 630 15.06 18.27 -4.88
N GLU A 631 15.77 19.22 -4.25
CA GLU A 631 16.71 18.95 -3.14
C GLU A 631 16.05 18.27 -1.94
N GLU A 632 14.76 18.53 -1.73
CA GLU A 632 13.97 17.94 -0.64
C GLU A 632 13.41 16.54 -0.97
N GLY A 633 13.68 16.03 -2.17
CA GLY A 633 13.34 14.65 -2.56
C GLY A 633 11.98 14.48 -3.24
N TYR A 634 11.19 15.52 -3.45
CA TYR A 634 9.95 15.48 -4.24
C TYR A 634 10.17 16.07 -5.64
N PRO A 635 9.34 15.69 -6.64
CA PRO A 635 9.42 16.27 -7.97
C PRO A 635 9.08 17.76 -7.90
N VAL A 636 9.84 18.57 -8.62
CA VAL A 636 9.56 19.97 -8.86
C VAL A 636 9.50 20.20 -10.36
N VAL A 637 8.77 21.23 -10.76
CA VAL A 637 8.87 21.74 -12.14
C VAL A 637 10.23 22.45 -12.25
N GLY A 638 10.99 22.14 -13.30
CA GLY A 638 12.31 22.74 -13.54
C GLY A 638 12.26 24.27 -13.50
N ALA A 639 13.40 24.93 -13.29
CA ALA A 639 13.48 26.38 -13.05
C ALA A 639 12.57 26.91 -11.89
N LYS A 640 11.93 26.02 -11.12
CA LYS A 640 11.01 26.31 -10.01
C LYS A 640 9.83 27.22 -10.41
N VAL A 641 9.29 27.03 -11.61
CA VAL A 641 8.07 27.70 -12.09
C VAL A 641 6.81 26.87 -11.80
N LYS A 642 5.61 27.43 -12.00
CA LYS A 642 4.36 26.66 -11.94
C LYS A 642 4.17 25.80 -13.19
N LEU A 643 3.42 24.70 -13.08
CA LEU A 643 3.12 23.81 -14.21
C LEU A 643 2.54 24.55 -15.43
N ALA A 644 1.67 25.53 -15.22
CA ALA A 644 1.08 26.34 -16.30
C ALA A 644 2.11 27.20 -17.05
N ASP A 645 3.19 27.60 -16.39
CA ASP A 645 4.24 28.46 -16.93
C ASP A 645 5.43 27.67 -17.51
N SER A 646 5.32 26.34 -17.52
CA SER A 646 6.35 25.41 -18.01
C SER A 646 6.06 24.92 -19.44
N ASP A 647 7.02 24.19 -20.01
CA ASP A 647 6.86 23.48 -21.28
C ASP A 647 5.98 22.21 -21.18
N CYS A 648 5.23 22.03 -20.09
CA CYS A 648 4.32 20.90 -19.94
C CYS A 648 3.26 20.86 -21.07
N ILE A 649 3.23 19.75 -21.80
CA ILE A 649 2.25 19.49 -22.87
C ILE A 649 1.01 18.73 -22.38
N GLY A 650 0.86 18.54 -21.06
CA GLY A 650 -0.32 17.89 -20.46
C GLY A 650 -0.52 16.40 -20.81
N CYS A 651 0.51 15.71 -21.32
CA CYS A 651 0.41 14.33 -21.81
C CYS A 651 0.01 13.30 -20.73
N GLY A 652 0.21 13.63 -19.46
CA GLY A 652 -0.16 12.80 -18.31
C GLY A 652 0.69 11.54 -18.14
N ALA A 653 1.86 11.42 -18.77
CA ALA A 653 2.77 10.30 -18.54
C ALA A 653 3.19 10.19 -17.06
N CYS A 654 3.47 11.34 -16.42
CA CYS A 654 3.74 11.43 -14.98
C CYS A 654 2.55 10.96 -14.12
N VAL A 655 1.32 11.28 -14.53
CA VAL A 655 0.07 10.89 -13.85
C VAL A 655 -0.13 9.37 -13.87
N ARG A 656 0.31 8.69 -14.93
CA ARG A 656 0.27 7.22 -15.01
C ARG A 656 1.37 6.57 -14.18
N ALA A 657 2.56 7.17 -14.17
CA ALA A 657 3.71 6.66 -13.45
C ALA A 657 3.61 6.85 -11.92
N CYS A 658 2.73 7.73 -11.43
CA CYS A 658 2.65 8.04 -10.00
C CYS A 658 1.89 6.96 -9.20
N PRO A 659 2.55 6.20 -8.31
CA PRO A 659 1.91 5.11 -7.59
C PRO A 659 0.96 5.55 -6.46
N VAL A 660 0.98 6.84 -6.11
CA VAL A 660 0.28 7.40 -4.94
C VAL A 660 -0.60 8.60 -5.28
N ASN A 661 -0.81 8.89 -6.57
CA ASN A 661 -1.59 10.04 -7.06
C ASN A 661 -1.11 11.43 -6.61
N ALA A 662 0.12 11.55 -6.09
CA ALA A 662 0.79 12.83 -5.84
C ALA A 662 0.85 13.71 -7.10
N ILE A 663 0.93 13.11 -8.29
CA ILE A 663 0.64 13.82 -9.55
C ILE A 663 -0.55 13.13 -10.22
N GLN A 664 -1.60 13.90 -10.46
CA GLN A 664 -2.86 13.40 -10.99
C GLN A 664 -3.42 14.34 -12.05
N GLY A 665 -4.44 13.89 -12.80
CA GLY A 665 -5.19 14.79 -13.66
C GLY A 665 -5.91 15.84 -12.80
N THR A 666 -5.90 17.11 -13.22
CA THR A 666 -6.58 18.17 -12.47
C THR A 666 -8.06 17.81 -12.32
N PRO A 667 -8.59 17.65 -11.09
CA PRO A 667 -9.96 17.20 -10.89
C PRO A 667 -10.98 18.15 -11.51
N SER A 668 -11.98 17.60 -12.18
CA SER A 668 -13.13 18.35 -12.72
C SER A 668 -14.47 17.70 -12.36
N MET A 669 -14.46 16.53 -11.72
CA MET A 669 -15.69 15.81 -11.36
C MET A 669 -16.63 16.64 -10.48
N GLU A 670 -16.10 17.36 -9.49
CA GLU A 670 -16.91 18.22 -8.61
C GLU A 670 -17.68 19.29 -9.40
N ALA A 671 -17.00 20.00 -10.31
CA ALA A 671 -17.66 20.98 -11.19
C ALA A 671 -18.74 20.35 -12.07
N VAL A 672 -18.52 19.12 -12.55
CA VAL A 672 -19.52 18.38 -13.33
C VAL A 672 -20.74 18.03 -12.47
N LEU A 673 -20.55 17.56 -11.26
CA LEU A 673 -21.65 17.20 -10.35
C LEU A 673 -22.45 18.43 -9.94
N ASP A 674 -21.77 19.53 -9.62
CA ASP A 674 -22.40 20.82 -9.34
C ASP A 674 -23.27 21.27 -10.51
N ALA A 675 -22.77 21.15 -11.75
CA ALA A 675 -23.55 21.46 -12.94
C ALA A 675 -24.72 20.50 -13.18
N ILE A 676 -24.61 19.22 -12.80
CA ILE A 676 -25.72 18.28 -12.92
C ILE A 676 -26.84 18.62 -11.93
N GLU A 677 -26.49 18.92 -10.67
CA GLU A 677 -27.46 19.17 -9.59
C GLU A 677 -28.09 20.57 -9.66
N SER A 678 -27.27 21.59 -9.88
CA SER A 678 -27.68 22.99 -9.71
C SER A 678 -28.15 23.65 -11.00
N ASP A 679 -27.84 23.07 -12.16
CA ASP A 679 -28.07 23.71 -13.44
C ASP A 679 -29.42 23.34 -14.07
N LYS A 680 -30.09 24.35 -14.62
CA LYS A 680 -31.35 24.19 -15.37
C LYS A 680 -31.12 23.95 -16.86
N ARG A 681 -29.87 24.07 -17.33
CA ARG A 681 -29.44 23.76 -18.70
C ARG A 681 -29.65 22.28 -19.03
N ALA A 682 -29.76 21.96 -20.31
CA ALA A 682 -29.71 20.58 -20.79
C ALA A 682 -28.28 20.04 -20.63
N LYS A 683 -28.11 18.86 -20.02
CA LYS A 683 -26.79 18.28 -19.73
C LYS A 683 -26.43 17.21 -20.77
N VAL A 684 -25.36 17.46 -21.51
CA VAL A 684 -24.85 16.57 -22.56
C VAL A 684 -23.49 16.04 -22.14
N CYS A 685 -23.28 14.72 -22.21
CA CYS A 685 -21.97 14.11 -22.06
C CYS A 685 -21.45 13.56 -23.40
N LEU A 686 -20.22 13.88 -23.77
CA LEU A 686 -19.54 13.35 -24.95
C LEU A 686 -18.60 12.22 -24.55
N VAL A 687 -18.65 11.06 -25.20
CA VAL A 687 -17.83 9.89 -24.83
C VAL A 687 -16.85 9.53 -25.94
N ALA A 688 -15.55 9.51 -25.61
CA ALA A 688 -14.52 9.08 -26.55
C ALA A 688 -14.47 7.55 -26.73
N PRO A 689 -14.07 7.05 -27.93
CA PRO A 689 -14.08 5.62 -28.24
C PRO A 689 -13.18 4.78 -27.33
N SER A 690 -12.05 5.30 -26.86
CA SER A 690 -11.16 4.57 -25.94
C SER A 690 -11.71 4.49 -24.51
N CYS A 691 -12.63 5.37 -24.12
CA CYS A 691 -13.18 5.41 -22.76
C CYS A 691 -13.99 4.17 -22.42
N LYS A 692 -14.81 3.67 -23.36
CA LYS A 692 -15.57 2.43 -23.17
C LYS A 692 -14.66 1.21 -22.91
N VAL A 693 -13.44 1.22 -23.44
CA VAL A 693 -12.44 0.19 -23.16
C VAL A 693 -11.89 0.32 -21.74
N GLY A 694 -11.53 1.53 -21.33
CA GLY A 694 -11.02 1.81 -19.99
C GLY A 694 -12.05 1.57 -18.89
N VAL A 695 -13.32 1.93 -19.11
CA VAL A 695 -14.43 1.65 -18.17
C VAL A 695 -14.60 0.15 -17.96
N TYR A 696 -14.62 -0.64 -19.03
CA TYR A 696 -14.70 -2.10 -18.94
C TYR A 696 -13.51 -2.69 -18.17
N GLU A 697 -12.30 -2.18 -18.43
CA GLU A 697 -11.09 -2.62 -17.76
C GLU A 697 -11.16 -2.41 -16.24
N VAL A 698 -11.64 -1.26 -15.77
CA VAL A 698 -11.77 -1.00 -14.34
C VAL A 698 -12.86 -1.89 -13.71
N LEU A 699 -13.97 -2.13 -14.41
CA LEU A 699 -15.07 -2.94 -13.90
C LEU A 699 -14.73 -4.43 -13.80
N TYR A 700 -13.97 -4.96 -14.77
CA TYR A 700 -13.80 -6.40 -14.95
C TYR A 700 -12.34 -6.88 -14.85
N GLY A 701 -11.39 -5.96 -14.70
CA GLY A 701 -9.95 -6.25 -14.59
C GLY A 701 -9.27 -6.64 -15.90
N VAL A 702 -9.95 -6.55 -17.04
CA VAL A 702 -9.41 -6.83 -18.38
C VAL A 702 -10.02 -5.88 -19.42
N PRO A 703 -9.30 -5.46 -20.48
CA PRO A 703 -9.88 -4.63 -21.54
C PRO A 703 -11.04 -5.32 -22.27
N GLY A 704 -12.11 -4.58 -22.55
CA GLY A 704 -13.28 -5.09 -23.28
C GLY A 704 -14.21 -3.95 -23.73
N ASN A 705 -15.39 -4.26 -24.27
CA ASN A 705 -16.34 -3.23 -24.71
C ASN A 705 -17.32 -2.87 -23.58
N GLY A 706 -17.08 -1.72 -22.92
CA GLY A 706 -17.89 -1.21 -21.81
C GLY A 706 -18.87 -0.11 -22.21
N GLU A 707 -19.31 -0.05 -23.47
CA GLU A 707 -20.18 1.00 -23.99
C GLU A 707 -21.47 1.15 -23.16
N LYS A 708 -22.18 0.03 -22.93
CA LYS A 708 -23.44 0.03 -22.18
C LYS A 708 -23.25 0.51 -20.74
N GLN A 709 -22.20 0.06 -20.09
CA GLN A 709 -21.85 0.43 -18.71
C GLN A 709 -21.48 1.91 -18.61
N THR A 710 -20.76 2.43 -19.61
CA THR A 710 -20.38 3.84 -19.68
C THR A 710 -21.62 4.71 -19.82
N ILE A 711 -22.52 4.38 -20.75
CA ILE A 711 -23.78 5.11 -20.95
C ILE A 711 -24.64 5.03 -19.69
N ALA A 712 -24.83 3.83 -19.12
CA ALA A 712 -25.62 3.65 -17.92
C ALA A 712 -25.11 4.48 -16.74
N GLY A 713 -23.80 4.48 -16.49
CA GLY A 713 -23.19 5.28 -15.43
C GLY A 713 -23.45 6.78 -15.63
N LEU A 714 -23.24 7.30 -16.83
CA LEU A 714 -23.50 8.72 -17.15
C LEU A 714 -24.97 9.11 -17.01
N ARG A 715 -25.90 8.24 -17.44
CA ARG A 715 -27.34 8.47 -17.24
C ARG A 715 -27.72 8.50 -15.77
N ASN A 716 -27.21 7.54 -14.99
CA ASN A 716 -27.47 7.45 -13.57
C ASN A 716 -26.82 8.58 -12.77
N MET A 717 -25.74 9.20 -13.27
CA MET A 717 -25.19 10.43 -12.73
C MET A 717 -26.12 11.64 -12.95
N GLY A 718 -26.97 11.63 -13.99
CA GLY A 718 -27.92 12.71 -14.28
C GLY A 718 -27.74 13.44 -15.62
N PHE A 719 -26.98 12.88 -16.56
CA PHE A 719 -26.88 13.45 -17.91
C PHE A 719 -28.13 13.19 -18.76
N ASP A 720 -28.70 14.27 -19.32
CA ASP A 720 -29.89 14.25 -20.18
C ASP A 720 -29.61 13.67 -21.56
N TYR A 721 -28.37 13.79 -22.05
CA TYR A 721 -27.93 13.26 -23.35
C TYR A 721 -26.52 12.69 -23.26
N VAL A 722 -26.26 11.59 -23.95
CA VAL A 722 -24.93 10.94 -24.06
C VAL A 722 -24.63 10.71 -25.53
N ILE A 723 -23.60 11.39 -26.04
CA ILE A 723 -23.23 11.43 -27.47
C ILE A 723 -21.90 10.71 -27.68
N ASP A 724 -21.82 9.90 -28.74
CA ASP A 724 -20.56 9.29 -29.15
C ASP A 724 -19.67 10.29 -29.91
N VAL A 725 -18.44 10.48 -29.45
CA VAL A 725 -17.44 11.35 -30.12
C VAL A 725 -16.97 10.74 -31.44
N GLN A 726 -17.26 9.46 -31.68
CA GLN A 726 -16.97 8.81 -32.97
C GLN A 726 -17.58 9.56 -34.17
N THR A 727 -18.73 10.22 -34.01
CA THR A 727 -19.30 11.10 -35.04
C THR A 727 -18.37 12.28 -35.36
N GLY A 728 -17.71 12.86 -34.34
CA GLY A 728 -16.69 13.88 -34.53
C GLY A 728 -15.41 13.36 -35.16
N ALA A 729 -15.05 12.09 -34.90
CA ALA A 729 -13.92 11.46 -35.56
C ALA A 729 -14.19 11.26 -37.06
N ASP A 730 -15.41 10.88 -37.44
CA ASP A 730 -15.81 10.81 -38.85
C ASP A 730 -15.75 12.19 -39.54
N MET A 731 -16.17 13.27 -38.87
CA MET A 731 -15.99 14.65 -39.36
C MET A 731 -14.52 15.05 -39.50
N THR A 732 -13.69 14.68 -38.53
CA THR A 732 -12.24 14.95 -38.57
C THR A 732 -11.62 14.28 -39.79
N ILE A 733 -11.93 13.00 -40.01
CA ILE A 733 -11.41 12.22 -41.16
C ILE A 733 -11.89 12.83 -42.49
N ALA A 734 -13.15 13.24 -42.57
CA ALA A 734 -13.72 13.82 -43.79
C ALA A 734 -13.02 15.14 -44.18
N GLU A 735 -12.74 16.02 -43.22
CA GLU A 735 -12.05 17.29 -43.46
C GLU A 735 -10.53 17.10 -43.66
N GLU A 736 -9.86 16.27 -42.84
CA GLU A 736 -8.42 16.01 -42.97
C GLU A 736 -8.08 15.33 -44.30
N SER A 737 -8.90 14.40 -44.78
CA SER A 737 -8.69 13.73 -46.07
C SER A 737 -8.86 14.68 -47.26
N LYS A 738 -9.78 15.64 -47.17
CA LYS A 738 -9.96 16.70 -48.16
C LYS A 738 -8.76 17.65 -48.15
N GLU A 739 -8.31 18.06 -46.97
CA GLU A 739 -7.14 18.91 -46.80
C GLU A 739 -5.87 18.21 -47.33
N LEU A 740 -5.71 16.91 -47.09
CA LEU A 740 -4.59 16.13 -47.62
C LEU A 740 -4.56 16.14 -49.16
N LEU A 741 -5.70 15.88 -49.81
CA LEU A 741 -5.81 15.92 -51.27
C LEU A 741 -5.47 17.30 -51.84
N GLU A 742 -5.93 18.38 -51.19
CA GLU A 742 -5.59 19.74 -51.57
C GLU A 742 -4.09 20.04 -51.40
N ARG A 743 -3.48 19.61 -50.29
CA ARG A 743 -2.06 19.83 -50.01
C ARG A 743 -1.15 19.05 -50.95
N VAL A 744 -1.55 17.84 -51.35
CA VAL A 744 -0.84 17.06 -52.37
C VAL A 744 -0.84 17.79 -53.72
N GLN A 745 -1.93 18.47 -54.08
CA GLN A 745 -2.02 19.24 -55.32
C GLN A 745 -1.23 20.56 -55.26
N THR A 746 -1.24 21.23 -54.10
CA THR A 746 -0.58 22.53 -53.91
C THR A 746 0.90 22.42 -53.50
N GLY A 747 1.36 21.24 -53.11
CA GLY A 747 2.73 20.99 -52.66
C GLY A 747 3.01 21.43 -51.21
N ARG A 748 1.97 21.78 -50.43
CA ARG A 748 2.10 22.18 -49.01
C ARG A 748 2.21 20.95 -48.10
N LEU A 749 3.29 20.20 -48.25
CA LEU A 749 3.55 18.95 -47.52
C LEU A 749 4.75 19.12 -46.56
N PRO A 750 4.79 18.36 -45.44
CA PRO A 750 3.81 17.35 -45.01
C PRO A 750 2.51 17.93 -44.44
N LEU A 751 1.45 17.13 -44.38
CA LEU A 751 0.31 17.33 -43.48
C LEU A 751 0.60 16.63 -42.14
N LEU A 752 0.47 17.35 -41.03
CA LEU A 752 0.61 16.82 -39.67
C LEU A 752 -0.77 16.80 -39.02
N THR A 753 -1.22 15.67 -38.47
CA THR A 753 -2.52 15.61 -37.78
C THR A 753 -2.54 16.51 -36.55
N SER A 754 -3.71 17.02 -36.18
CA SER A 754 -3.90 18.02 -35.11
C SER A 754 -4.80 17.55 -33.96
N CYS A 755 -5.35 16.34 -34.03
CA CYS A 755 -6.35 15.84 -33.07
C CYS A 755 -5.81 15.58 -31.65
N CYS A 756 -4.48 15.48 -31.49
CA CYS A 756 -3.80 15.30 -30.21
C CYS A 756 -3.39 16.66 -29.60
N PRO A 757 -4.03 17.12 -28.50
CA PRO A 757 -3.76 18.43 -27.91
C PRO A 757 -2.34 18.56 -27.33
N SER A 758 -1.77 17.47 -26.82
CA SER A 758 -0.38 17.47 -26.36
C SER A 758 0.60 17.66 -27.51
N TRP A 759 0.30 17.11 -28.69
CA TRP A 759 1.10 17.33 -29.89
C TRP A 759 0.97 18.75 -30.41
N THR A 760 -0.24 19.30 -30.53
CA THR A 760 -0.42 20.68 -31.00
C THR A 760 0.28 21.66 -30.07
N ARG A 761 0.17 21.48 -28.75
CA ARG A 761 0.93 22.27 -27.77
C ARG A 761 2.45 22.15 -27.95
N MET A 762 2.96 20.94 -28.19
CA MET A 762 4.39 20.70 -28.47
C MET A 762 4.85 21.40 -29.75
N ALA A 763 4.04 21.36 -30.81
CA ALA A 763 4.32 22.04 -32.07
C ALA A 763 4.35 23.57 -31.88
N GLU A 764 3.37 24.14 -31.18
CA GLU A 764 3.28 25.59 -30.94
C GLU A 764 4.45 26.12 -30.09
N THR A 765 4.89 25.34 -29.09
CA THR A 765 5.91 25.80 -28.13
C THR A 765 7.35 25.46 -28.54
N GLN A 766 7.56 24.30 -29.19
CA GLN A 766 8.91 23.78 -29.43
C GLN A 766 9.27 23.66 -30.92
N TYR A 767 8.26 23.64 -31.80
CA TYR A 767 8.45 23.52 -33.26
C TYR A 767 7.55 24.48 -34.04
N PRO A 768 7.59 25.80 -33.75
CA PRO A 768 6.68 26.78 -34.36
C PRO A 768 6.77 26.80 -35.89
N GLU A 769 7.90 26.37 -36.47
CA GLU A 769 8.05 26.21 -37.91
C GLU A 769 7.14 25.14 -38.54
N LEU A 770 6.64 24.20 -37.74
CA LEU A 770 5.74 23.13 -38.17
C LEU A 770 4.26 23.51 -38.03
N VAL A 771 3.92 24.60 -37.36
CA VAL A 771 2.54 25.06 -37.18
C VAL A 771 1.79 25.23 -38.52
N PRO A 772 2.39 25.79 -39.59
CA PRO A 772 1.75 25.85 -40.91
C PRO A 772 1.46 24.48 -41.55
N HIS A 773 2.07 23.41 -41.03
CA HIS A 773 1.88 22.05 -41.51
C HIS A 773 0.84 21.27 -40.71
N LEU A 774 0.39 21.76 -39.55
CA LEU A 774 -0.74 21.17 -38.81
C LEU A 774 -2.02 21.24 -39.65
N SER A 775 -2.83 20.19 -39.61
CA SER A 775 -4.17 20.20 -40.19
C SER A 775 -5.03 21.23 -39.47
N SER A 776 -5.81 21.98 -40.24
CA SER A 776 -6.77 22.94 -39.71
C SER A 776 -8.00 22.27 -39.10
N ALA A 777 -8.24 20.98 -39.36
CA ALA A 777 -9.35 20.25 -38.77
C ALA A 777 -9.24 20.25 -37.23
N ARG A 778 -10.35 20.48 -36.56
CA ARG A 778 -10.47 20.38 -35.10
C ARG A 778 -10.38 18.92 -34.65
N SER A 779 -10.10 18.70 -33.37
CA SER A 779 -10.13 17.35 -32.82
C SER A 779 -11.57 16.80 -32.76
N PRO A 780 -11.74 15.46 -32.69
CA PRO A 780 -13.06 14.84 -32.59
C PRO A 780 -13.92 15.41 -31.46
N GLN A 781 -13.33 15.65 -30.29
CA GLN A 781 -14.04 16.27 -29.16
C GLN A 781 -14.54 17.67 -29.51
N ALA A 782 -13.68 18.51 -30.08
CA ALA A 782 -14.03 19.88 -30.41
C ALA A 782 -15.11 19.95 -31.50
N MET A 783 -15.03 19.09 -32.52
CA MET A 783 -16.08 18.99 -33.55
C MET A 783 -17.40 18.49 -32.98
N THR A 784 -17.38 17.43 -32.16
CA THR A 784 -18.62 16.91 -31.54
C THR A 784 -19.23 17.94 -30.60
N ALA A 785 -18.44 18.65 -29.79
CA ALA A 785 -18.96 19.65 -28.86
C ALA A 785 -19.63 20.83 -29.58
N ALA A 786 -18.96 21.41 -30.58
CA ALA A 786 -19.49 22.52 -31.35
C ALA A 786 -20.79 22.12 -32.10
N THR A 787 -20.79 20.93 -32.72
CA THR A 787 -21.95 20.40 -33.45
C THR A 787 -23.10 20.02 -32.51
N ALA A 788 -22.82 19.38 -31.36
CA ALA A 788 -23.83 19.02 -30.37
C ALA A 788 -24.50 20.28 -29.80
N ARG A 789 -23.72 21.32 -29.50
CA ARG A 789 -24.26 22.60 -29.02
C ARG A 789 -25.16 23.25 -30.06
N ALA A 790 -24.74 23.27 -31.34
CA ALA A 790 -25.56 23.79 -32.43
C ALA A 790 -26.87 22.98 -32.62
N TYR A 791 -26.77 21.65 -32.58
CA TYR A 791 -27.90 20.74 -32.72
C TYR A 791 -28.92 20.94 -31.58
N PHE A 792 -28.51 20.79 -30.33
CA PHE A 792 -29.42 20.88 -29.18
C PHE A 792 -29.99 22.30 -29.00
N ALA A 793 -29.26 23.36 -29.36
CA ALA A 793 -29.80 24.72 -29.31
C ALA A 793 -31.00 24.88 -30.25
N LYS A 794 -30.86 24.34 -31.47
CA LYS A 794 -31.93 24.32 -32.48
C LYS A 794 -33.09 23.41 -32.05
N THR A 795 -32.80 22.18 -31.65
CA THR A 795 -33.82 21.16 -31.35
C THR A 795 -34.60 21.45 -30.07
N LEU A 796 -33.94 21.96 -29.02
CA LEU A 796 -34.59 22.32 -27.76
C LEU A 796 -35.18 23.74 -27.76
N GLY A 797 -34.91 24.53 -28.82
CA GLY A 797 -35.36 25.92 -28.90
C GLY A 797 -34.77 26.81 -27.79
N CYS A 798 -33.51 26.57 -27.42
CA CYS A 798 -32.80 27.28 -26.36
C CYS A 798 -31.54 27.99 -26.89
N ARG A 799 -30.92 28.86 -26.08
CA ARG A 799 -29.65 29.49 -26.50
C ARG A 799 -28.52 28.47 -26.38
N PRO A 800 -27.45 28.56 -27.19
CA PRO A 800 -26.27 27.72 -27.04
C PRO A 800 -25.65 27.73 -25.63
N SER A 801 -25.76 28.85 -24.91
CA SER A 801 -25.31 28.99 -23.52
C SER A 801 -26.21 28.28 -22.51
N ASP A 802 -27.42 27.87 -22.90
CA ASP A 802 -28.38 27.14 -22.07
C ASP A 802 -28.17 25.61 -22.16
N ILE A 803 -27.03 25.18 -22.71
CA ILE A 803 -26.61 23.78 -22.80
C ILE A 803 -25.29 23.65 -22.04
N TYR A 804 -25.21 22.64 -21.19
CA TYR A 804 -23.98 22.25 -20.50
C TYR A 804 -23.41 21.01 -21.17
N ILE A 805 -22.14 21.07 -21.60
CA ILE A 805 -21.47 19.96 -22.27
C ILE A 805 -20.23 19.56 -21.47
N ALA A 806 -20.24 18.33 -20.97
CA ALA A 806 -19.07 17.69 -20.38
C ALA A 806 -18.54 16.58 -21.32
N SER A 807 -17.25 16.29 -21.23
CA SER A 807 -16.59 15.28 -22.08
C SER A 807 -15.88 14.23 -21.24
N LEU A 808 -16.19 12.94 -21.45
CA LEU A 808 -15.46 11.80 -20.91
C LEU A 808 -14.34 11.40 -21.88
N MET A 809 -13.09 11.65 -21.48
CA MET A 809 -11.92 11.56 -22.35
C MET A 809 -10.81 10.66 -21.79
N PRO A 810 -10.02 9.97 -22.63
CA PRO A 810 -8.88 9.18 -22.18
C PRO A 810 -7.64 10.03 -21.89
N CYS A 811 -7.69 11.33 -22.17
CA CYS A 811 -6.53 12.24 -22.18
C CYS A 811 -6.74 13.41 -21.23
N THR A 812 -5.72 13.69 -20.41
CA THR A 812 -5.68 14.85 -19.49
C THR A 812 -5.55 16.18 -20.23
N ALA A 813 -4.84 16.23 -21.36
CA ALA A 813 -4.66 17.43 -22.15
C ALA A 813 -5.94 17.92 -22.86
N LYS A 814 -7.01 17.11 -22.90
CA LYS A 814 -8.32 17.59 -23.35
C LYS A 814 -8.91 18.67 -22.42
N LYS A 815 -8.57 18.65 -21.13
CA LYS A 815 -8.96 19.69 -20.16
C LYS A 815 -8.35 21.06 -20.49
N SER A 816 -7.14 21.10 -21.04
CA SER A 816 -6.52 22.34 -21.53
C SER A 816 -6.98 22.72 -22.93
N GLU A 817 -7.35 21.75 -23.78
CA GLU A 817 -7.83 22.04 -25.14
C GLU A 817 -9.11 22.88 -25.14
N ILE A 818 -10.07 22.56 -24.27
CA ILE A 818 -11.33 23.32 -24.17
C ILE A 818 -11.15 24.76 -23.67
N ARG A 819 -9.99 25.06 -23.07
CA ARG A 819 -9.64 26.40 -22.57
C ARG A 819 -8.90 27.24 -23.62
N ARG A 820 -8.64 26.69 -24.81
CA ARG A 820 -8.04 27.42 -25.91
C ARG A 820 -9.02 28.47 -26.41
N LYS A 821 -8.54 29.70 -26.62
CA LYS A 821 -9.37 30.83 -27.06
C LYS A 821 -10.16 30.55 -28.35
N GLN A 822 -9.60 29.73 -29.25
CA GLN A 822 -10.23 29.37 -30.52
C GLN A 822 -11.40 28.38 -30.36
N LEU A 823 -11.50 27.70 -29.21
CA LEU A 823 -12.48 26.66 -28.88
C LEU A 823 -13.35 27.02 -27.66
N GLU A 824 -13.18 28.25 -27.14
CA GLU A 824 -13.81 28.69 -25.91
C GLU A 824 -15.34 28.67 -26.06
N GLY A 825 -16.02 28.02 -25.11
CA GLY A 825 -17.47 27.90 -25.07
C GLY A 825 -18.04 26.71 -25.83
N ASP A 826 -17.25 25.91 -26.54
CA ASP A 826 -17.75 24.71 -27.22
C ASP A 826 -18.05 23.58 -26.22
N CYS A 827 -17.15 23.33 -25.27
CA CYS A 827 -17.28 22.32 -24.21
C CYS A 827 -16.99 22.97 -22.85
N ASP A 828 -17.82 22.70 -21.85
CA ASP A 828 -17.73 23.34 -20.52
C ASP A 828 -16.67 22.64 -19.65
N ASP A 829 -16.70 21.29 -19.59
CA ASP A 829 -15.80 20.51 -18.72
C ASP A 829 -15.32 19.20 -19.36
N VAL A 830 -14.21 18.67 -18.84
CA VAL A 830 -13.65 17.36 -19.25
C VAL A 830 -13.32 16.54 -18.02
N ILE A 831 -13.86 15.33 -17.95
CA ILE A 831 -13.52 14.29 -16.98
C ILE A 831 -12.79 13.14 -17.65
N THR A 832 -11.91 12.49 -16.89
CA THR A 832 -11.17 11.32 -17.36
C THR A 832 -11.85 10.01 -16.98
N VAL A 833 -11.43 8.89 -17.59
CA VAL A 833 -11.90 7.55 -17.17
C VAL A 833 -11.60 7.29 -15.70
N ARG A 834 -10.44 7.75 -15.21
CA ARG A 834 -10.05 7.63 -13.81
C ARG A 834 -11.01 8.38 -12.88
N GLU A 835 -11.34 9.64 -13.19
CA GLU A 835 -12.29 10.43 -12.40
C GLU A 835 -13.69 9.83 -12.43
N PHE A 836 -14.16 9.45 -13.62
CA PHE A 836 -15.47 8.83 -13.81
C PHE A 836 -15.61 7.54 -13.00
N MET A 837 -14.65 6.63 -13.11
CA MET A 837 -14.71 5.36 -12.37
C MET A 837 -14.55 5.53 -10.87
N ALA A 838 -13.68 6.45 -10.42
CA ALA A 838 -13.55 6.77 -9.00
C ALA A 838 -14.87 7.26 -8.42
N HIS A 839 -15.61 8.11 -9.14
CA HIS A 839 -16.92 8.57 -8.72
C HIS A 839 -17.97 7.46 -8.70
N LEU A 840 -18.10 6.67 -9.78
CA LEU A 840 -19.07 5.57 -9.82
C LEU A 840 -18.88 4.58 -8.66
N GLN A 841 -17.61 4.32 -8.29
CA GLN A 841 -17.27 3.43 -7.18
C GLN A 841 -17.53 4.06 -5.81
N ALA A 842 -17.20 5.34 -5.63
CA ALA A 842 -17.40 6.04 -4.37
C ALA A 842 -18.88 6.21 -4.01
N GLU A 843 -19.72 6.52 -5.01
CA GLU A 843 -21.15 6.78 -4.84
C GLU A 843 -22.04 5.55 -5.13
N GLU A 844 -21.43 4.38 -5.38
CA GLU A 844 -22.13 3.13 -5.73
C GLU A 844 -23.13 3.30 -6.89
N VAL A 845 -22.80 4.14 -7.87
CA VAL A 845 -23.66 4.42 -9.03
C VAL A 845 -23.78 3.17 -9.89
N SER A 846 -25.02 2.75 -10.14
CA SER A 846 -25.30 1.58 -10.97
C SER A 846 -24.76 1.76 -12.40
N VAL A 847 -24.18 0.70 -12.95
CA VAL A 847 -23.82 0.60 -14.38
C VAL A 847 -24.90 -0.15 -15.19
N GLU A 848 -26.10 -0.27 -14.63
CA GLU A 848 -27.29 -0.77 -15.29
C GLU A 848 -28.28 0.39 -15.49
N HIS A 849 -28.85 0.51 -16.69
CA HIS A 849 -29.85 1.51 -17.02
C HIS A 849 -30.78 0.99 -18.12
N ALA A 850 -32.02 1.50 -18.17
CA ALA A 850 -33.01 1.06 -19.15
C ALA A 850 -32.69 1.50 -20.58
N ASN A 851 -32.07 2.68 -20.72
CA ASN A 851 -31.55 3.20 -21.99
C ASN A 851 -30.02 3.16 -21.99
N THR A 852 -29.44 2.29 -22.83
CA THR A 852 -27.99 2.18 -23.03
C THR A 852 -27.60 2.42 -24.49
N GLU A 853 -28.38 3.21 -25.22
CA GLU A 853 -28.04 3.67 -26.57
C GLU A 853 -27.52 5.11 -26.51
N PHE A 854 -26.57 5.45 -27.37
CA PHE A 854 -26.13 6.82 -27.58
C PHE A 854 -27.23 7.64 -28.25
N ASP A 855 -27.35 8.92 -27.89
CA ASP A 855 -28.21 9.85 -28.62
C ASP A 855 -27.55 10.27 -29.93
N ALA A 856 -28.38 10.52 -30.93
CA ALA A 856 -27.98 10.98 -32.25
C ALA A 856 -27.86 12.51 -32.29
N LEU A 857 -27.03 13.02 -33.19
CA LEU A 857 -27.03 14.44 -33.59
C LEU A 857 -27.89 14.64 -34.84
N SER A 858 -28.99 13.89 -34.91
CA SER A 858 -29.96 13.84 -36.00
C SER A 858 -31.29 13.32 -35.46
N ASP A 859 -32.37 13.39 -36.26
CA ASP A 859 -33.68 12.84 -35.89
C ASP A 859 -33.72 11.28 -35.92
N GLY A 860 -32.58 10.64 -36.21
CA GLY A 860 -32.44 9.20 -36.40
C GLY A 860 -31.76 8.48 -35.23
N LYS A 861 -31.23 7.28 -35.51
CA LYS A 861 -30.35 6.56 -34.57
C LYS A 861 -28.92 7.02 -34.78
N SER A 862 -28.15 7.05 -33.69
CA SER A 862 -26.72 7.33 -33.75
C SER A 862 -26.03 6.26 -34.59
N GLU A 863 -25.20 6.69 -35.54
CA GLU A 863 -24.38 5.82 -36.39
C GLU A 863 -22.94 6.36 -36.46
N HIS A 864 -21.96 5.46 -36.38
CA HIS A 864 -20.56 5.79 -36.55
C HIS A 864 -19.85 4.76 -37.43
N SER A 865 -18.77 5.15 -38.08
CA SER A 865 -17.95 4.20 -38.83
C SER A 865 -16.97 3.43 -37.95
N GLY A 866 -16.55 2.24 -38.40
CA GLY A 866 -15.41 1.52 -37.82
C GLY A 866 -14.10 2.30 -37.90
N ALA A 867 -13.97 3.22 -38.87
CA ALA A 867 -12.81 4.12 -38.98
C ALA A 867 -12.73 5.07 -37.78
N ALA A 868 -13.88 5.59 -37.33
CA ALA A 868 -13.97 6.39 -36.12
C ALA A 868 -13.61 5.59 -34.84
N THR A 869 -13.90 4.28 -34.81
CA THR A 869 -13.56 3.44 -33.66
C THR A 869 -12.04 3.29 -33.50
N ILE A 870 -11.32 3.01 -34.60
CA ILE A 870 -9.86 2.80 -34.55
C ILE A 870 -9.08 4.09 -34.33
N PHE A 871 -9.72 5.26 -34.45
CA PHE A 871 -9.13 6.58 -34.15
C PHE A 871 -8.48 6.62 -32.75
N GLY A 872 -8.96 5.81 -31.81
CA GLY A 872 -8.38 5.67 -30.48
C GLY A 872 -7.01 4.99 -30.42
N THR A 873 -6.51 4.43 -31.52
CA THR A 873 -5.27 3.64 -31.60
C THR A 873 -4.22 4.35 -32.44
N SER A 874 -2.94 4.22 -32.08
CA SER A 874 -1.81 4.68 -32.91
C SER A 874 -1.86 4.03 -34.30
N GLY A 875 -1.96 4.84 -35.34
CA GLY A 875 -2.11 4.44 -36.74
C GLY A 875 -3.55 4.40 -37.22
N GLY A 876 -4.51 4.52 -36.31
CA GLY A 876 -5.93 4.50 -36.64
C GLY A 876 -6.39 5.76 -37.39
N VAL A 877 -5.82 6.92 -37.09
CA VAL A 877 -6.14 8.18 -37.78
C VAL A 877 -5.64 8.12 -39.22
N MET A 878 -4.39 7.72 -39.41
CA MET A 878 -3.78 7.53 -40.73
C MET A 878 -4.55 6.49 -41.54
N GLU A 879 -4.86 5.34 -40.96
CA GLU A 879 -5.62 4.30 -41.64
C GLU A 879 -7.01 4.80 -42.07
N ALA A 880 -7.72 5.51 -41.19
CA ALA A 880 -9.02 6.06 -41.51
C ALA A 880 -8.96 7.14 -42.61
N ALA A 881 -7.98 8.04 -42.54
CA ALA A 881 -7.73 9.06 -43.57
C ALA A 881 -7.41 8.41 -44.93
N LEU A 882 -6.55 7.39 -44.97
CA LEU A 882 -6.22 6.66 -46.19
C LEU A 882 -7.44 5.93 -46.77
N ARG A 883 -8.27 5.30 -45.93
CA ARG A 883 -9.54 4.71 -46.39
C ARG A 883 -10.43 5.75 -47.07
N SER A 884 -10.56 6.94 -46.48
CA SER A 884 -11.36 8.04 -47.04
C SER A 884 -10.78 8.60 -48.34
N VAL A 885 -9.47 8.85 -48.39
CA VAL A 885 -8.77 9.31 -49.62
C VAL A 885 -8.97 8.32 -50.77
N ALA A 886 -8.95 7.00 -50.50
CA ALA A 886 -9.19 5.98 -51.52
C ALA A 886 -10.54 6.15 -52.20
N LEU A 887 -11.58 6.35 -51.38
CA LEU A 887 -12.95 6.55 -51.83
C LEU A 887 -13.11 7.87 -52.57
N LYS A 888 -12.52 8.97 -52.09
CA LYS A 888 -12.59 10.29 -52.74
C LYS A 888 -11.90 10.31 -54.11
N LEU A 889 -10.87 9.48 -54.32
CA LEU A 889 -10.26 9.24 -55.64
C LEU A 889 -11.10 8.28 -56.51
N GLY A 890 -12.24 7.79 -56.00
CA GLY A 890 -13.14 6.84 -56.64
C GLY A 890 -12.62 5.40 -56.69
N GLY A 891 -11.64 5.05 -55.85
CA GLY A 891 -11.06 3.72 -55.72
C GLY A 891 -11.72 2.89 -54.61
N ASP A 892 -11.13 1.74 -54.31
CA ASP A 892 -11.48 0.90 -53.17
C ASP A 892 -10.33 0.91 -52.15
N TRP A 893 -10.68 0.98 -50.86
CA TRP A 893 -9.72 0.96 -49.77
C TRP A 893 -9.31 -0.47 -49.36
N LYS A 894 -10.13 -1.49 -49.67
CA LYS A 894 -9.87 -2.89 -49.26
C LYS A 894 -8.60 -3.48 -49.86
N GLY A 895 -8.12 -2.92 -50.97
CA GLY A 895 -6.88 -3.33 -51.64
C GLY A 895 -5.62 -2.65 -51.11
N LEU A 896 -5.72 -1.76 -50.11
CA LEU A 896 -4.56 -1.08 -49.54
C LEU A 896 -3.84 -1.99 -48.55
N ASP A 897 -2.51 -2.08 -48.67
CA ASP A 897 -1.67 -2.69 -47.63
C ASP A 897 -1.43 -1.66 -46.53
N LEU A 898 -2.14 -1.84 -45.42
CA LEU A 898 -2.10 -0.94 -44.26
C LEU A 898 -1.45 -1.63 -43.04
N GLN A 899 -0.97 -2.87 -43.16
CA GLN A 899 -0.39 -3.59 -42.01
C GLN A 899 0.83 -2.88 -41.44
N ALA A 900 1.63 -2.24 -42.31
CA ALA A 900 2.85 -1.54 -41.92
C ALA A 900 2.62 -0.29 -41.04
N ILE A 901 1.38 0.22 -40.95
CA ILE A 901 1.03 1.37 -40.09
C ILE A 901 0.22 0.96 -38.84
N GLN A 902 -0.01 -0.33 -38.65
CA GLN A 902 -0.72 -0.90 -37.49
C GLN A 902 0.26 -1.33 -36.40
N GLY A 903 -0.24 -1.59 -35.18
CA GLY A 903 0.55 -2.06 -34.05
C GLY A 903 1.11 -0.94 -33.14
N LEU A 904 1.94 -1.34 -32.17
CA LEU A 904 2.41 -0.48 -31.08
C LEU A 904 3.80 0.13 -31.31
N ASP A 905 4.46 -0.21 -32.42
CA ASP A 905 5.76 0.38 -32.76
C ASP A 905 5.70 1.91 -32.74
N GLY A 906 6.70 2.52 -32.11
CA GLY A 906 6.74 3.96 -31.86
C GLY A 906 6.81 4.83 -33.11
N ILE A 907 7.43 4.31 -34.17
CA ILE A 907 7.48 4.91 -35.51
C ILE A 907 7.15 3.82 -36.51
N LYS A 908 6.13 4.07 -37.33
CA LYS A 908 5.67 3.17 -38.39
C LYS A 908 5.65 3.93 -39.71
N GLU A 909 6.12 3.29 -40.77
CA GLU A 909 6.30 3.91 -42.09
C GLU A 909 5.71 3.02 -43.17
N ALA A 910 5.03 3.62 -44.15
CA ALA A 910 4.56 2.91 -45.33
C ALA A 910 4.56 3.82 -46.55
N GLU A 911 4.58 3.21 -47.74
CA GLU A 911 4.31 3.89 -49.00
C GLU A 911 3.02 3.30 -49.58
N VAL A 912 1.99 4.14 -49.71
CA VAL A 912 0.65 3.70 -50.09
C VAL A 912 0.33 4.27 -51.47
N SER A 913 0.04 3.37 -52.41
CA SER A 913 -0.23 3.72 -53.81
C SER A 913 -1.72 3.64 -54.12
N MET A 914 -2.30 4.74 -54.61
CA MET A 914 -3.75 4.90 -54.74
C MET A 914 -4.08 5.70 -56.01
N LYS A 915 -4.60 5.03 -57.04
CA LYS A 915 -5.05 5.65 -58.30
C LYS A 915 -4.10 6.74 -58.86
N GLY A 916 -2.81 6.43 -58.96
CA GLY A 916 -1.80 7.35 -59.52
C GLY A 916 -1.21 8.35 -58.52
N HIS A 917 -1.62 8.31 -57.25
CA HIS A 917 -0.95 8.98 -56.14
C HIS A 917 -0.08 7.99 -55.38
N HIS A 918 1.12 8.42 -54.98
CA HIS A 918 2.05 7.67 -54.14
C HIS A 918 2.30 8.50 -52.89
N LEU A 919 1.80 8.04 -51.75
CA LEU A 919 1.90 8.76 -50.48
C LEU A 919 2.88 8.05 -49.55
N LYS A 920 3.89 8.78 -49.08
CA LYS A 920 4.78 8.35 -48.01
C LYS A 920 4.18 8.76 -46.68
N VAL A 921 3.75 7.77 -45.90
CA VAL A 921 3.04 7.98 -44.65
C VAL A 921 3.91 7.61 -43.46
N CYS A 922 3.78 8.38 -42.38
CA CYS A 922 4.40 8.08 -41.10
C CYS A 922 3.35 8.12 -39.99
N VAL A 923 3.40 7.15 -39.09
CA VAL A 923 2.65 7.17 -37.84
C VAL A 923 3.67 7.20 -36.72
N VAL A 924 3.58 8.20 -35.85
CA VAL A 924 4.49 8.37 -34.73
C VAL A 924 3.72 8.54 -33.42
N SER A 925 4.10 7.75 -32.42
CA SER A 925 3.54 7.84 -31.08
C SER A 925 4.60 7.80 -29.98
N GLY A 926 4.45 8.65 -28.96
CA GLY A 926 5.43 8.80 -27.86
C GLY A 926 6.40 9.96 -28.10
N GLY A 927 6.62 10.79 -27.07
CA GLY A 927 7.42 12.03 -27.20
C GLY A 927 8.83 11.83 -27.76
N LEU A 928 9.56 10.80 -27.30
CA LEU A 928 10.86 10.43 -27.85
C LEU A 928 10.82 10.13 -29.36
N ASN A 929 9.82 9.36 -29.78
CA ASN A 929 9.66 8.96 -31.18
C ASN A 929 9.28 10.15 -32.06
N ILE A 930 8.44 11.07 -31.55
CA ILE A 930 8.12 12.33 -32.22
C ILE A 930 9.40 13.11 -32.49
N ARG A 931 10.23 13.33 -31.47
CA ARG A 931 11.51 14.05 -31.65
C ARG A 931 12.42 13.37 -32.66
N ALA A 932 12.50 12.03 -32.64
CA ALA A 932 13.30 11.27 -33.58
C ALA A 932 12.80 11.41 -35.04
N ALA A 933 11.49 11.31 -35.26
CA ALA A 933 10.87 11.45 -36.58
C ALA A 933 11.07 12.89 -37.14
N LEU A 934 10.78 13.91 -36.32
CA LEU A 934 10.97 15.31 -36.72
C LEU A 934 12.43 15.64 -37.00
N LYS A 935 13.38 15.10 -36.20
CA LYS A 935 14.81 15.25 -36.46
C LYS A 935 15.20 14.60 -37.80
N ALA A 936 14.72 13.40 -38.09
CA ALA A 936 15.01 12.72 -39.35
C ALA A 936 14.50 13.51 -40.57
N MET A 937 13.36 14.20 -40.45
CA MET A 937 12.86 15.11 -41.48
C MET A 937 13.71 16.37 -41.62
N LYS A 938 14.06 17.01 -40.49
CA LYS A 938 14.90 18.21 -40.47
C LYS A 938 16.28 17.96 -41.09
N ASP A 939 16.87 16.80 -40.80
CA ASP A 939 18.16 16.36 -41.35
C ASP A 939 18.05 15.88 -42.81
N LYS A 940 16.84 15.89 -43.40
CA LYS A 940 16.53 15.39 -44.75
C LYS A 940 16.88 13.91 -44.95
N ALA A 941 16.97 13.15 -43.87
CA ALA A 941 17.19 11.70 -43.90
C ALA A 941 15.90 10.95 -44.30
N ARG A 942 14.73 11.53 -44.00
CA ARG A 942 13.41 10.99 -44.34
C ARG A 942 12.51 12.11 -44.89
N TYR A 943 11.56 11.72 -45.74
CA TYR A 943 10.53 12.60 -46.29
C TYR A 943 9.18 11.88 -46.24
N TYR A 944 8.15 12.60 -45.78
CA TYR A 944 6.78 12.11 -45.63
C TYR A 944 5.82 13.13 -46.24
N ASP A 945 4.71 12.64 -46.80
CA ASP A 945 3.62 13.48 -47.30
C ASP A 945 2.58 13.74 -46.20
N VAL A 946 2.36 12.76 -45.32
CA VAL A 946 1.44 12.89 -44.19
C VAL A 946 1.96 12.16 -42.96
N ILE A 947 1.76 12.74 -41.78
CA ILE A 947 2.21 12.20 -40.51
C ILE A 947 1.07 12.24 -39.50
N GLU A 948 0.71 11.07 -38.97
CA GLU A 948 -0.10 10.97 -37.76
C GLU A 948 0.80 11.13 -36.54
N VAL A 949 0.49 12.09 -35.68
CA VAL A 949 1.27 12.36 -34.47
C VAL A 949 0.41 12.23 -33.21
N MET A 950 0.82 11.32 -32.32
CA MET A 950 0.18 11.10 -31.02
C MET A 950 1.23 11.22 -29.90
N ALA A 951 1.02 12.10 -28.93
CA ALA A 951 2.00 12.30 -27.86
C ALA A 951 2.20 11.04 -26.98
N CYS A 952 1.14 10.30 -26.67
CA CYS A 952 1.20 9.13 -25.79
C CYS A 952 1.57 7.85 -26.57
N PRO A 953 2.37 6.94 -25.99
CA PRO A 953 2.56 5.59 -26.52
C PRO A 953 1.22 4.89 -26.78
N GLY A 954 1.08 4.22 -27.93
CA GLY A 954 -0.16 3.55 -28.32
C GLY A 954 -1.33 4.46 -28.72
N GLY A 955 -1.22 5.79 -28.59
CA GLY A 955 -2.28 6.74 -28.92
C GLY A 955 -3.25 6.99 -27.75
N CYS A 956 -4.53 7.21 -28.04
CA CYS A 956 -5.54 7.53 -27.02
C CYS A 956 -5.75 6.39 -26.00
N ILE A 957 -5.56 5.13 -26.40
CA ILE A 957 -5.58 3.98 -25.47
C ILE A 957 -4.49 4.03 -24.38
N GLY A 958 -3.43 4.82 -24.59
CA GLY A 958 -2.35 5.09 -23.64
C GLY A 958 -2.44 6.47 -22.97
N GLY A 959 -3.58 7.16 -23.11
CA GLY A 959 -3.74 8.53 -22.59
C GLY A 959 -3.65 8.62 -21.06
N GLY A 960 -3.20 9.77 -20.54
CA GLY A 960 -3.02 10.00 -19.10
C GLY A 960 -4.28 9.86 -18.23
N GLY A 961 -5.46 9.93 -18.85
CA GLY A 961 -6.76 9.74 -18.19
C GLY A 961 -7.27 8.30 -18.18
N MET A 962 -6.53 7.35 -18.77
CA MET A 962 -6.84 5.91 -18.79
C MET A 962 -6.40 5.21 -17.48
N PRO A 963 -6.92 4.00 -17.18
CA PRO A 963 -6.52 3.22 -16.01
C PRO A 963 -5.02 2.94 -15.92
N GLN A 964 -4.52 2.83 -14.68
CA GLN A 964 -3.09 2.86 -14.31
C GLN A 964 -2.32 1.57 -14.65
N TYR A 965 -2.23 1.23 -15.94
CA TYR A 965 -1.31 0.23 -16.52
C TYR A 965 -1.01 0.56 -17.99
N ALA A 966 -1.17 1.83 -18.39
CA ALA A 966 -1.22 2.19 -19.81
C ALA A 966 0.15 2.22 -20.52
N ASP A 967 1.25 2.00 -19.80
CA ASP A 967 2.58 1.85 -20.40
C ASP A 967 3.03 0.37 -20.41
N ASP A 968 2.15 -0.56 -20.01
CA ASP A 968 2.31 -1.99 -20.23
C ASP A 968 1.89 -2.33 -21.68
N GLU A 969 2.85 -2.82 -22.45
CA GLU A 969 2.67 -3.13 -23.86
C GLU A 969 1.59 -4.22 -24.07
N GLU A 970 1.45 -5.18 -23.16
CA GLU A 970 0.43 -6.23 -23.24
C GLU A 970 -0.97 -5.64 -23.04
N VAL A 971 -1.13 -4.71 -22.10
CA VAL A 971 -2.39 -4.02 -21.83
C VAL A 971 -2.77 -3.13 -23.02
N LEU A 972 -1.82 -2.36 -23.55
CA LEU A 972 -2.04 -1.54 -24.74
C LEU A 972 -2.44 -2.40 -25.95
N ALA A 973 -1.79 -3.55 -26.15
CA ALA A 973 -2.12 -4.46 -27.24
C ALA A 973 -3.54 -5.02 -27.07
N ALA A 974 -3.94 -5.38 -25.85
CA ALA A 974 -5.28 -5.83 -25.54
C ALA A 974 -6.33 -4.74 -25.78
N ARG A 975 -6.08 -3.48 -25.36
CA ARG A 975 -6.96 -2.34 -25.63
C ARG A 975 -7.12 -2.08 -27.13
N MET A 976 -6.01 -2.09 -27.88
CA MET A 976 -6.01 -1.94 -29.33
C MET A 976 -6.85 -3.01 -30.01
N LYS A 977 -6.69 -4.27 -29.60
CA LYS A 977 -7.44 -5.41 -30.14
C LYS A 977 -8.95 -5.27 -29.99
N VAL A 978 -9.43 -4.69 -28.88
CA VAL A 978 -10.87 -4.44 -28.68
C VAL A 978 -11.40 -3.45 -29.73
N LEU A 979 -10.75 -2.30 -29.91
CA LEU A 979 -11.19 -1.29 -30.89
C LEU A 979 -11.12 -1.81 -32.33
N ARG A 980 -10.08 -2.58 -32.66
CA ARG A 980 -9.93 -3.23 -33.97
C ARG A 980 -11.03 -4.25 -34.25
N LYS A 981 -11.37 -5.07 -33.26
CA LYS A 981 -12.50 -6.00 -33.36
C LYS A 981 -13.81 -5.28 -33.64
N ILE A 982 -14.07 -4.17 -32.95
CA ILE A 982 -15.29 -3.36 -33.19
C ILE A 982 -15.30 -2.81 -34.63
N ASP A 983 -14.18 -2.32 -35.16
CA ASP A 983 -14.09 -1.90 -36.58
C ASP A 983 -14.33 -3.06 -37.55
N GLU A 984 -13.77 -4.24 -37.30
CA GLU A 984 -13.98 -5.44 -38.12
C GLU A 984 -15.45 -5.88 -38.14
N GLU A 985 -16.15 -5.76 -37.01
CA GLU A 985 -17.56 -6.12 -36.85
C GLU A 985 -18.54 -5.01 -37.32
N SER A 986 -18.03 -3.80 -37.60
CA SER A 986 -18.86 -2.65 -38.01
C SER A 986 -19.40 -2.80 -39.43
N ALA A 987 -20.70 -2.54 -39.60
CA ALA A 987 -21.35 -2.56 -40.92
C ALA A 987 -20.81 -1.47 -41.86
N VAL A 988 -20.54 -0.28 -41.31
CA VAL A 988 -19.91 0.85 -42.00
C VAL A 988 -18.48 1.00 -41.48
N ARG A 989 -17.48 0.92 -42.36
CA ARG A 989 -16.04 0.96 -41.98
C ARG A 989 -15.27 2.19 -42.48
N THR A 990 -15.97 3.15 -43.07
CA THR A 990 -15.40 4.37 -43.65
C THR A 990 -16.29 5.57 -43.33
N SER A 991 -15.70 6.68 -42.94
CA SER A 991 -16.41 7.90 -42.52
C SER A 991 -17.34 8.46 -43.60
N ASP A 992 -16.95 8.40 -44.87
CA ASP A 992 -17.77 8.89 -46.00
C ASP A 992 -19.08 8.12 -46.21
N ASN A 993 -19.21 6.92 -45.63
CA ASN A 993 -20.40 6.07 -45.75
C ASN A 993 -21.27 6.07 -44.48
N ASN A 994 -20.92 6.87 -43.46
CA ASN A 994 -21.78 7.07 -42.30
C ASN A 994 -23.00 7.91 -42.72
N SER A 995 -24.21 7.36 -42.57
CA SER A 995 -25.42 8.02 -43.05
C SER A 995 -25.82 9.22 -42.20
N GLU A 996 -25.44 9.24 -40.92
CA GLU A 996 -25.70 10.36 -40.00
C GLU A 996 -24.91 11.63 -40.41
N MET A 997 -23.72 11.45 -41.00
CA MET A 997 -22.86 12.55 -41.43
C MET A 997 -23.56 13.46 -42.45
N ALA A 998 -24.30 12.91 -43.41
CA ALA A 998 -24.99 13.72 -44.41
C ALA A 998 -26.06 14.62 -43.77
N VAL A 999 -26.75 14.14 -42.74
CA VAL A 999 -27.74 14.91 -41.98
C VAL A 999 -27.06 16.01 -41.18
N ILE A 1000 -25.97 15.67 -40.48
CA ILE A 1000 -25.20 16.65 -39.69
C ILE A 1000 -24.69 17.80 -40.57
N TYR A 1001 -24.07 17.47 -41.72
CA TYR A 1001 -23.54 18.49 -42.62
C TYR A 1001 -24.63 19.39 -43.21
N ASN A 1002 -25.79 18.83 -43.59
CA ASN A 1002 -26.86 19.60 -44.23
C ASN A 1002 -27.73 20.37 -43.22
N ASP A 1003 -28.11 19.74 -42.11
CA ASP A 1003 -29.18 20.22 -41.24
C ASP A 1003 -28.67 20.88 -39.95
N VAL A 1004 -27.42 20.60 -39.55
CA VAL A 1004 -26.80 21.14 -38.32
C VAL A 1004 -25.70 22.15 -38.66
N ILE A 1005 -24.75 21.75 -39.49
CA ILE A 1005 -23.54 22.54 -39.79
C ILE A 1005 -23.80 23.58 -40.88
N GLY A 1006 -24.37 23.18 -42.02
CA GLY A 1006 -24.67 24.07 -43.13
C GLY A 1006 -23.44 24.82 -43.65
N ASP A 1007 -23.58 26.13 -43.86
CA ASP A 1007 -22.53 27.04 -44.32
C ASP A 1007 -21.46 27.35 -43.26
N ARG A 1008 -21.65 26.89 -42.02
CA ARG A 1008 -20.74 27.10 -40.89
C ARG A 1008 -19.67 26.01 -40.75
N ALA A 1009 -19.49 25.15 -41.75
CA ALA A 1009 -18.50 24.06 -41.71
C ALA A 1009 -17.09 24.54 -41.34
N HIS A 1010 -16.62 25.63 -41.94
CA HIS A 1010 -15.30 26.16 -41.62
C HIS A 1010 -15.21 26.70 -40.18
N GLU A 1011 -16.26 27.37 -39.70
CA GLU A 1011 -16.35 27.90 -38.34
C GLU A 1011 -16.34 26.78 -37.30
N LEU A 1012 -17.14 25.73 -37.50
CA LEU A 1012 -17.39 24.67 -36.52
C LEU A 1012 -16.35 23.54 -36.55
N LEU A 1013 -15.74 23.28 -37.71
CA LEU A 1013 -14.87 22.13 -37.93
C LEU A 1013 -13.39 22.51 -38.06
N HIS A 1014 -13.05 23.77 -38.27
CA HIS A 1014 -11.65 24.18 -38.41
C HIS A 1014 -11.19 25.13 -37.31
N THR A 1015 -9.90 25.13 -37.03
CA THR A 1015 -9.24 25.99 -36.05
C THR A 1015 -7.93 26.56 -36.60
N THR A 1016 -7.45 27.58 -35.91
CA THR A 1016 -6.08 28.10 -36.06
C THR A 1016 -5.26 27.74 -34.82
N PHE A 1017 -3.94 27.77 -34.97
CA PHE A 1017 -2.97 27.50 -33.91
C PHE A 1017 -2.21 28.78 -33.57
N ASP A 1018 -1.75 28.89 -32.33
CA ASP A 1018 -0.97 30.05 -31.88
C ASP A 1018 0.46 29.94 -32.43
N GLN A 1019 0.98 31.04 -32.99
CA GLN A 1019 2.33 31.12 -33.56
C GLN A 1019 3.28 31.90 -32.66
#